data_AF-A0A9D1T950-F1
#
_entry.id   AF-A0A9D1T950-F1
#
_cell.length_a   1.000
_cell.length_b   1.000
_cell.length_c   1.000
_cell.angle_alpha   90.00
_cell.angle_beta   90.00
_cell.angle_gamma   90.00
#
_symmetry.space_group_name_H-M   'P 1'
#
loop_
_entity.id
_entity.type
_entity.pdbx_description
1 polymer ?
#
loop_
_entity_poly.entity_id
_entity_poly.type
_entity_poly.pdbx_seq_one_letter_code
_entity_poly.pdbx_strand_id
1 'polypeptide(L)'
;MNNDEIKALLRELKERSDESGEVKSQTVKICFGEEEPEKERPKKRKSRKRFFRKQEEAPAGEEAEFSFEEETELPDGEEAKLPAKKEEEKSAKEEAKTPAGEPAEALLPAGEEAEETPEEEPKEEPEIKPETPEEPESEAGTGKKKAKEKPVPRRRRLPGERSGFSGIKTAVSDFFAGLKAKGIAGKELIMIGTVAVLAVLIVILVISSLSGGESQSAANVTADEGLTVTVRQEPESWCTGGLVTLGIRARGEVQSVTVNGTVYAPENAKRAEISLEADSPLLELTVVDQEGTLNGSVELTMVDTQAPQVSVSQENGTVTMTASDDKSGVTAIYYGTTVGLGDVPFYQRYTGSFPYQEGKTYYYYAVDNAGNSSVPLSTSMEAATALAFDQEQISLFPGESRRLSLTASPSGGYFNNLTWEVSDPSVIRLEEDGTVTALKEGEARVQAAADGLEPAVCQVQVDSERQITISALGDCTLGSDAYFNTTTSFDAFWQTYGDSYFFENVRSILSEDDITFANFEGTLTTLDTRENKQYAFKGDPSYTNILLDGSIDSVTLANNHSSDYGAQSLTDTQQYLEEAGIDYCTGDKIIVKEAYGVKVGLIGIYVLDEGMGKEEQVRETIASAKEQGAQVVVVAFHWGTEKSESPDETQISLAHTAIDCGADLVVGHHPHVLQGIELYQGKYIAYSLANFCFGGNNAPSDMDTMIFQQTFTVTAEGVQGEGEVNLIPCSVSSQAGWNDYRPTPASGEEADRIMEKINARSAQFGQNFEAGN
;
A
#
# COMPACT_ATOMS: atom_id res chain seq x y z
N MET A 1 -41.79 -1.35 8.99
CA MET A 1 -42.90 -2.29 8.66
C MET A 1 -42.62 -3.60 9.37
N ASN A 2 -43.65 -4.32 9.80
CA ASN A 2 -43.50 -5.68 10.32
C ASN A 2 -43.40 -6.71 9.16
N ASN A 3 -43.00 -7.95 9.49
CA ASN A 3 -42.77 -8.99 8.49
C ASN A 3 -44.01 -9.38 7.67
N ASP A 4 -45.23 -9.18 8.17
CA ASP A 4 -46.44 -9.54 7.44
C ASP A 4 -46.93 -8.40 6.54
N GLU A 5 -46.70 -7.14 6.92
CA GLU A 5 -46.82 -5.98 6.02
C GLU A 5 -45.86 -6.09 4.83
N ILE A 6 -44.62 -6.53 5.05
CA ILE A 6 -43.62 -6.76 3.99
C ILE A 6 -44.08 -7.87 3.04
N LYS A 7 -44.55 -9.01 3.56
CA LYS A 7 -45.11 -10.11 2.74
C LYS A 7 -46.35 -9.69 1.95
N ALA A 8 -47.20 -8.83 2.49
CA ALA A 8 -48.35 -8.29 1.77
C ALA A 8 -47.91 -7.41 0.59
N LEU A 9 -46.98 -6.48 0.82
CA LEU A 9 -46.50 -5.56 -0.21
C LEU A 9 -45.72 -6.29 -1.32
N LEU A 10 -44.95 -7.33 -0.97
CA LEU A 10 -44.29 -8.22 -1.95
C LEU A 10 -45.27 -9.02 -2.81
N ARG A 11 -46.47 -9.38 -2.30
CA ARG A 11 -47.53 -9.99 -3.12
C ARG A 11 -48.12 -8.98 -4.09
N GLU A 12 -48.47 -7.78 -3.62
CA GLU A 12 -49.08 -6.74 -4.47
C GLU A 12 -48.13 -6.29 -5.60
N LEU A 13 -46.81 -6.22 -5.33
CA LEU A 13 -45.80 -5.98 -6.37
C LEU A 13 -45.71 -7.13 -7.39
N LYS A 14 -45.81 -8.39 -6.95
CA LYS A 14 -45.77 -9.55 -7.85
C LYS A 14 -46.99 -9.62 -8.76
N GLU A 15 -48.19 -9.41 -8.21
CA GLU A 15 -49.43 -9.38 -8.99
C GLU A 15 -49.41 -8.28 -10.07
N ARG A 16 -48.84 -7.11 -9.78
CA ARG A 16 -48.62 -6.03 -10.77
C ARG A 16 -47.56 -6.35 -11.83
N SER A 17 -46.55 -7.16 -11.50
CA SER A 17 -45.56 -7.63 -12.47
C SER A 17 -46.22 -8.51 -13.52
N ASP A 18 -47.05 -9.47 -13.08
CA ASP A 18 -47.66 -10.48 -13.96
C ASP A 18 -48.74 -9.89 -14.90
N GLU A 19 -49.38 -8.76 -14.55
CA GLU A 19 -50.32 -8.05 -15.45
C GLU A 19 -49.65 -7.20 -16.54
N SER A 20 -48.39 -6.79 -16.38
CA SER A 20 -47.78 -5.72 -17.21
C SER A 20 -46.89 -6.20 -18.37
N GLY A 21 -46.37 -7.44 -18.33
CA GLY A 21 -45.71 -8.11 -19.46
C GLY A 21 -44.33 -7.60 -19.89
N GLU A 22 -43.80 -6.51 -19.33
CA GLU A 22 -42.41 -6.07 -19.51
C GLU A 22 -41.59 -6.31 -18.24
N VAL A 23 -40.60 -7.22 -18.32
CA VAL A 23 -39.61 -7.38 -17.24
C VAL A 23 -38.60 -6.23 -17.31
N LYS A 24 -38.67 -5.31 -16.36
CA LYS A 24 -37.63 -4.31 -16.06
C LYS A 24 -37.31 -4.41 -14.57
N SER A 25 -36.05 -4.68 -14.23
CA SER A 25 -35.60 -4.73 -12.84
C SER A 25 -35.78 -3.38 -12.15
N GLN A 26 -36.48 -3.38 -11.01
CA GLN A 26 -36.58 -2.21 -10.13
C GLN A 26 -35.94 -2.54 -8.78
N THR A 27 -34.83 -1.86 -8.46
CA THR A 27 -34.16 -1.98 -7.17
C THR A 27 -34.93 -1.16 -6.12
N VAL A 28 -35.63 -1.84 -5.21
CA VAL A 28 -36.31 -1.20 -4.08
C VAL A 28 -35.36 -1.14 -2.89
N LYS A 29 -34.78 0.04 -2.60
CA LYS A 29 -34.08 0.26 -1.33
C LYS A 29 -35.10 0.40 -0.19
N ILE A 30 -35.00 -0.47 0.81
CA ILE A 30 -35.72 -0.35 2.08
C ILE A 30 -34.71 0.08 3.13
N CYS A 31 -34.87 1.29 3.68
CA CYS A 31 -34.05 1.75 4.80
C CYS A 31 -34.73 1.32 6.11
N PHE A 32 -33.99 0.66 6.99
CA PHE A 32 -34.40 0.46 8.37
C PHE A 32 -34.00 1.70 9.18
N GLY A 33 -34.89 2.16 10.06
CA GLY A 33 -34.56 3.16 11.07
C GLY A 33 -34.13 2.46 12.35
N GLU A 34 -33.07 2.95 12.97
CA GLU A 34 -32.56 2.43 14.25
C GLU A 34 -33.55 2.73 15.39
N GLU A 35 -33.71 1.79 16.33
CA GLU A 35 -34.48 2.01 17.56
C GLU A 35 -33.55 2.57 18.66
N GLU A 36 -33.97 3.62 19.39
CA GLU A 36 -33.19 4.15 20.53
C GLU A 36 -32.99 3.05 21.59
N PRO A 37 -31.76 2.81 22.09
CA PRO A 37 -31.53 1.88 23.20
C PRO A 37 -32.15 2.40 24.52
N GLU A 38 -32.84 1.52 25.24
CA GLU A 38 -33.58 1.90 26.44
C GLU A 38 -32.64 2.31 27.60
N LYS A 39 -32.96 3.41 28.28
CA LYS A 39 -32.05 4.10 29.21
C LYS A 39 -31.93 3.39 30.57
N GLU A 40 -31.01 2.42 30.65
CA GLU A 40 -30.52 1.80 31.90
C GLU A 40 -30.12 2.86 32.95
N ARG A 41 -30.42 2.60 34.23
CA ARG A 41 -30.18 3.53 35.34
C ARG A 41 -28.97 3.10 36.18
N PRO A 42 -27.99 3.99 36.47
CA PRO A 42 -26.70 3.60 37.03
C PRO A 42 -26.79 3.10 38.48
N LYS A 43 -26.49 1.81 38.69
CA LYS A 43 -26.33 1.20 40.03
C LYS A 43 -24.92 1.46 40.56
N LYS A 44 -24.79 2.34 41.57
CA LYS A 44 -23.49 2.75 42.14
C LYS A 44 -22.73 1.57 42.80
N ARG A 45 -21.47 1.38 42.39
CA ARG A 45 -20.50 0.47 43.04
C ARG A 45 -20.41 0.76 44.55
N LYS A 46 -20.50 -0.29 45.38
CA LYS A 46 -19.99 -0.28 46.77
C LYS A 46 -19.32 -1.61 47.08
N SER A 47 -18.02 -1.55 47.39
CA SER A 47 -17.21 -2.69 47.78
C SER A 47 -17.48 -3.12 49.23
N ARG A 48 -17.40 -4.43 49.50
CA ARG A 48 -17.07 -5.00 50.82
C ARG A 48 -16.61 -6.45 50.72
N LYS A 49 -15.79 -6.88 51.68
CA LYS A 49 -15.08 -8.18 51.71
C LYS A 49 -15.77 -9.17 52.66
N ARG A 50 -15.43 -10.47 52.48
CA ARG A 50 -15.36 -11.59 53.45
C ARG A 50 -16.53 -12.59 53.60
N PHE A 51 -16.24 -13.82 53.12
CA PHE A 51 -16.27 -15.12 53.83
C PHE A 51 -17.57 -15.90 54.19
N PHE A 52 -17.43 -17.22 53.96
CA PHE A 52 -18.04 -18.40 54.62
C PHE A 52 -19.46 -18.92 54.26
N ARG A 53 -19.43 -20.10 53.59
CA ARG A 53 -19.92 -21.42 54.07
C ARG A 53 -21.37 -21.89 53.78
N LYS A 54 -21.47 -22.71 52.73
CA LYS A 54 -22.10 -24.07 52.61
C LYS A 54 -23.62 -24.25 52.85
N GLN A 55 -24.16 -25.28 52.17
CA GLN A 55 -25.50 -25.91 52.28
C GLN A 55 -26.64 -25.18 51.53
N GLU A 56 -27.62 -25.87 50.91
CA GLU A 56 -27.75 -27.27 50.41
C GLU A 56 -29.02 -27.40 49.52
N GLU A 57 -29.25 -28.58 48.95
CA GLU A 57 -30.51 -29.07 48.34
C GLU A 57 -30.98 -28.53 46.96
N ALA A 58 -31.77 -29.37 46.28
CA ALA A 58 -32.41 -29.18 44.98
C ALA A 58 -33.92 -29.54 45.08
N PRO A 59 -34.71 -29.36 44.01
CA PRO A 59 -35.58 -30.46 43.60
C PRO A 59 -35.61 -30.68 42.07
N ALA A 60 -36.36 -31.69 41.62
CA ALA A 60 -36.39 -32.19 40.23
C ALA A 60 -37.82 -32.27 39.64
N GLY A 61 -37.91 -32.57 38.34
CA GLY A 61 -39.14 -32.75 37.53
C GLY A 61 -39.11 -31.87 36.27
N GLU A 62 -39.60 -32.29 35.10
CA GLU A 62 -40.28 -33.55 34.70
C GLU A 62 -39.84 -33.98 33.29
N GLU A 63 -39.97 -35.28 32.95
CA GLU A 63 -39.80 -35.83 31.60
C GLU A 63 -41.16 -36.00 30.90
N ALA A 64 -41.19 -35.98 29.56
CA ALA A 64 -42.36 -36.39 28.78
C ALA A 64 -41.98 -36.92 27.38
N GLU A 65 -41.94 -38.25 27.23
CA GLU A 65 -42.05 -38.89 25.90
C GLU A 65 -43.51 -38.90 25.42
N PHE A 66 -43.75 -38.91 24.11
CA PHE A 66 -44.83 -39.72 23.52
C PHE A 66 -44.56 -40.04 22.04
N SER A 67 -44.86 -41.29 21.65
CA SER A 67 -44.58 -41.91 20.34
C SER A 67 -45.78 -41.94 19.40
N PHE A 68 -45.56 -42.17 18.09
CA PHE A 68 -46.55 -42.82 17.22
C PHE A 68 -45.89 -43.59 16.04
N GLU A 69 -46.41 -44.80 15.77
CA GLU A 69 -46.26 -45.60 14.53
C GLU A 69 -47.38 -45.18 13.53
N GLU A 70 -47.61 -45.67 12.31
CA GLU A 70 -47.33 -46.90 11.51
C GLU A 70 -47.37 -46.43 10.00
N GLU A 71 -47.13 -47.14 8.89
CA GLU A 71 -46.93 -48.54 8.44
C GLU A 71 -46.27 -48.47 7.01
N THR A 72 -45.63 -49.55 6.47
CA THR A 72 -45.82 -50.14 5.10
C THR A 72 -44.61 -50.90 4.49
N GLU A 73 -44.79 -52.23 4.39
CA GLU A 73 -44.40 -53.21 3.33
C GLU A 73 -43.00 -53.25 2.64
N LEU A 74 -42.13 -54.17 3.09
CA LEU A 74 -41.55 -55.39 2.41
C LEU A 74 -41.34 -55.44 0.86
N PRO A 75 -40.29 -56.14 0.32
CA PRO A 75 -40.07 -57.59 0.54
C PRO A 75 -38.61 -58.16 0.54
N ASP A 76 -38.50 -59.50 0.67
CA ASP A 76 -37.28 -60.32 0.94
C ASP A 76 -36.34 -60.69 -0.24
N GLY A 77 -35.11 -61.12 0.11
CA GLY A 77 -34.23 -62.02 -0.69
C GLY A 77 -32.86 -61.42 -1.07
N GLU A 78 -31.71 -62.12 -1.03
CA GLU A 78 -31.36 -63.52 -0.67
C GLU A 78 -29.99 -63.57 0.08
N GLU A 79 -29.67 -64.71 0.74
CA GLU A 79 -28.32 -64.96 1.30
C GLU A 79 -27.26 -65.27 0.22
N ALA A 80 -26.04 -64.75 0.37
CA ALA A 80 -24.84 -65.25 -0.31
C ALA A 80 -23.67 -65.46 0.68
N LYS A 81 -22.90 -66.54 0.51
CA LYS A 81 -21.97 -67.06 1.53
C LYS A 81 -20.51 -66.64 1.31
N LEU A 82 -19.86 -66.32 2.44
CA LEU A 82 -18.50 -66.74 2.86
C LEU A 82 -17.70 -67.59 1.85
N PRO A 83 -16.37 -67.33 1.70
CA PRO A 83 -15.47 -67.75 2.79
C PRO A 83 -14.22 -66.89 3.06
N ALA A 84 -13.76 -66.95 4.32
CA ALA A 84 -12.42 -66.51 4.72
C ALA A 84 -11.38 -67.65 4.65
N LYS A 85 -10.11 -67.29 4.41
CA LYS A 85 -8.89 -68.05 4.74
C LYS A 85 -7.84 -67.03 5.22
N LYS A 86 -7.25 -67.16 6.41
CA LYS A 86 -6.08 -68.03 6.71
C LYS A 86 -4.89 -67.70 5.79
N GLU A 87 -3.92 -66.92 6.26
CA GLU A 87 -2.82 -67.30 7.21
C GLU A 87 -1.55 -67.66 6.42
N GLU A 88 -0.48 -66.91 6.63
CA GLU A 88 0.86 -67.50 6.75
C GLU A 88 1.77 -66.59 7.61
N GLU A 89 2.03 -67.00 8.86
CA GLU A 89 3.18 -66.49 9.60
C GLU A 89 4.47 -67.11 9.04
N LYS A 90 5.57 -66.36 9.04
CA LYS A 90 6.91 -66.95 9.13
C LYS A 90 7.79 -66.15 10.10
N SER A 91 8.25 -66.82 11.15
CA SER A 91 9.19 -66.29 12.13
C SER A 91 10.43 -67.15 12.23
N ALA A 92 11.59 -66.49 12.27
CA ALA A 92 12.87 -66.97 12.78
C ALA A 92 13.66 -65.70 13.18
N LYS A 93 14.14 -65.52 14.42
CA LYS A 93 15.20 -66.26 15.12
C LYS A 93 16.55 -66.20 14.36
N GLU A 94 17.70 -65.95 15.00
CA GLU A 94 18.02 -65.60 16.40
C GLU A 94 19.53 -65.34 16.50
N GLU A 95 19.99 -64.33 17.25
CA GLU A 95 21.16 -64.35 18.16
C GLU A 95 21.51 -62.94 18.67
N ALA A 96 22.26 -62.87 19.79
CA ALA A 96 22.58 -61.62 20.49
C ALA A 96 24.08 -61.51 20.81
N LYS A 97 24.60 -60.27 20.91
CA LYS A 97 25.86 -59.97 21.63
C LYS A 97 26.04 -58.48 21.95
N THR A 98 26.00 -58.18 23.25
CA THR A 98 26.86 -57.16 23.89
C THR A 98 27.95 -57.93 24.68
N PRO A 99 29.09 -57.33 25.11
CA PRO A 99 29.07 -56.43 26.27
C PRO A 99 30.13 -55.29 26.32
N ALA A 100 29.81 -54.27 27.14
CA ALA A 100 30.70 -53.44 28.00
C ALA A 100 31.91 -52.65 27.45
N GLY A 101 32.07 -51.39 27.93
CA GLY A 101 33.25 -50.56 27.67
C GLY A 101 33.20 -49.12 28.23
N GLU A 102 33.25 -48.95 29.55
CA GLU A 102 33.38 -47.67 30.30
C GLU A 102 34.47 -47.86 31.39
N PRO A 103 35.01 -46.86 32.12
CA PRO A 103 34.91 -45.39 32.01
C PRO A 103 36.29 -44.65 32.14
N ALA A 104 36.29 -43.29 32.21
CA ALA A 104 37.26 -42.36 32.88
C ALA A 104 37.13 -40.94 32.24
N GLU A 105 36.84 -39.85 32.96
CA GLU A 105 37.73 -39.01 33.82
C GLU A 105 38.87 -38.27 33.07
N ALA A 106 39.16 -36.96 33.28
CA ALA A 106 38.50 -35.89 34.07
C ALA A 106 39.12 -34.48 33.78
N LEU A 107 38.62 -33.45 34.50
CA LEU A 107 39.28 -32.18 34.92
C LEU A 107 39.35 -30.93 33.98
N LEU A 108 38.72 -29.86 34.47
CA LEU A 108 39.05 -28.41 34.34
C LEU A 108 40.29 -28.06 35.23
N PRO A 109 40.85 -26.81 35.36
CA PRO A 109 40.29 -25.48 35.01
C PRO A 109 41.25 -24.31 34.60
N ALA A 110 40.65 -23.16 34.25
CA ALA A 110 40.96 -21.74 34.59
C ALA A 110 42.33 -21.03 34.34
N GLY A 111 42.24 -19.70 34.14
CA GLY A 111 43.30 -18.66 34.02
C GLY A 111 42.98 -17.71 32.83
N GLU A 112 42.79 -16.38 32.91
CA GLU A 112 43.53 -15.28 33.57
C GLU A 112 44.95 -15.08 32.99
N GLU A 113 45.44 -13.88 32.62
CA GLU A 113 44.87 -12.52 32.59
C GLU A 113 45.55 -11.67 31.45
N ALA A 114 45.40 -10.34 31.42
CA ALA A 114 45.90 -9.45 30.35
C ALA A 114 47.25 -8.75 30.67
N GLU A 115 47.93 -8.16 29.67
CA GLU A 115 48.44 -6.76 29.68
C GLU A 115 49.20 -6.29 28.40
N GLU A 116 48.99 -5.01 28.07
CA GLU A 116 49.81 -3.98 27.36
C GLU A 116 50.51 -4.20 25.98
N THR A 117 50.79 -3.05 25.33
CA THR A 117 51.44 -2.84 24.01
C THR A 117 52.75 -2.02 24.17
N PRO A 118 53.61 -1.80 23.13
CA PRO A 118 53.39 -0.65 22.20
C PRO A 118 53.98 -0.76 20.75
N GLU A 119 53.56 0.19 19.91
CA GLU A 119 54.22 0.88 18.75
C GLU A 119 55.29 0.19 17.86
N GLU A 120 55.07 0.15 16.52
CA GLU A 120 55.84 0.88 15.49
C GLU A 120 55.22 0.78 14.06
N GLU A 121 55.59 1.69 13.14
CA GLU A 121 55.08 1.87 11.75
C GLU A 121 56.17 2.60 10.88
N PRO A 122 56.07 2.82 9.54
CA PRO A 122 55.49 2.06 8.39
C PRO A 122 56.48 1.92 7.18
N LYS A 123 56.08 1.27 6.05
CA LYS A 123 56.21 1.80 4.62
C LYS A 123 55.97 0.82 3.43
N GLU A 124 55.08 1.27 2.51
CA GLU A 124 55.15 1.31 1.02
C GLU A 124 55.06 0.05 0.08
N GLU A 125 54.75 0.34 -1.21
CA GLU A 125 54.07 -0.43 -2.30
C GLU A 125 55.04 -1.01 -3.41
N PRO A 126 54.67 -1.60 -4.61
CA PRO A 126 53.52 -1.33 -5.54
C PRO A 126 52.93 -2.50 -6.43
N GLU A 127 52.15 -2.15 -7.48
CA GLU A 127 51.26 -2.93 -8.41
C GLU A 127 51.90 -3.84 -9.51
N ILE A 128 51.11 -4.77 -10.13
CA ILE A 128 51.24 -5.31 -11.53
C ILE A 128 49.84 -5.68 -12.18
N LYS A 129 49.76 -5.76 -13.52
CA LYS A 129 48.59 -5.97 -14.44
C LYS A 129 48.42 -7.41 -15.02
N PRO A 130 47.37 -7.64 -15.86
CA PRO A 130 47.38 -8.52 -17.06
C PRO A 130 46.90 -7.79 -18.37
N GLU A 131 46.49 -8.46 -19.46
CA GLU A 131 47.34 -9.02 -20.54
C GLU A 131 46.63 -8.98 -21.94
N THR A 132 47.35 -9.32 -23.04
CA THR A 132 46.91 -9.46 -24.48
C THR A 132 47.89 -10.43 -25.21
N PRO A 133 47.84 -10.79 -26.53
CA PRO A 133 46.96 -10.40 -27.67
C PRO A 133 46.53 -11.58 -28.62
N GLU A 134 45.97 -11.29 -29.82
CA GLU A 134 46.31 -11.98 -31.09
C GLU A 134 45.82 -11.25 -32.38
N GLU A 135 46.50 -11.44 -33.52
CA GLU A 135 46.17 -10.97 -34.89
C GLU A 135 47.00 -11.79 -35.92
N PRO A 136 46.55 -12.01 -37.19
CA PRO A 136 47.45 -11.63 -38.32
C PRO A 136 46.83 -11.33 -39.72
N GLU A 137 47.37 -10.30 -40.40
CA GLU A 137 47.72 -10.17 -41.85
C GLU A 137 46.64 -10.39 -42.97
N SER A 138 46.75 -9.89 -44.23
CA SER A 138 47.92 -9.59 -45.10
C SER A 138 47.68 -8.59 -46.27
N GLU A 139 48.75 -7.92 -46.74
CA GLU A 139 49.08 -7.38 -48.10
C GLU A 139 48.01 -6.67 -49.00
N ALA A 140 48.11 -5.36 -49.30
CA ALA A 140 48.92 -4.66 -50.35
C ALA A 140 48.29 -4.60 -51.79
N GLY A 141 48.35 -3.50 -52.58
CA GLY A 141 48.71 -2.09 -52.32
C GLY A 141 49.07 -1.28 -53.61
N THR A 142 48.56 -0.04 -53.79
CA THR A 142 49.02 0.89 -54.87
C THR A 142 48.77 2.40 -54.64
N GLY A 143 49.85 3.19 -54.58
CA GLY A 143 50.06 4.43 -55.37
C GLY A 143 49.15 5.69 -55.31
N LYS A 144 49.62 6.71 -54.55
CA LYS A 144 49.44 8.19 -54.77
C LYS A 144 48.05 8.78 -54.40
N LYS A 145 47.92 10.02 -53.86
CA LYS A 145 48.88 11.15 -53.75
C LYS A 145 48.55 12.12 -52.59
N LYS A 146 49.61 12.62 -51.93
CA LYS A 146 49.77 13.82 -51.06
C LYS A 146 48.86 15.03 -51.38
N ALA A 147 48.54 16.00 -50.50
CA ALA A 147 48.70 16.25 -49.04
C ALA A 147 48.04 17.64 -48.71
N LYS A 148 48.10 18.33 -47.56
CA LYS A 148 48.84 18.22 -46.28
C LYS A 148 48.20 19.14 -45.20
N GLU A 149 48.38 18.83 -43.91
CA GLU A 149 48.28 19.80 -42.79
C GLU A 149 49.50 20.80 -42.83
N LYS A 150 49.78 21.77 -41.94
CA LYS A 150 49.59 21.92 -40.47
C LYS A 150 50.02 23.38 -40.04
N PRO A 151 50.35 23.68 -38.76
CA PRO A 151 49.57 24.41 -37.74
C PRO A 151 50.03 25.89 -37.51
N VAL A 152 49.64 26.54 -36.40
CA VAL A 152 50.52 27.41 -35.55
C VAL A 152 49.87 27.80 -34.20
N PRO A 153 50.63 27.94 -33.08
CA PRO A 153 50.11 28.39 -31.78
C PRO A 153 50.75 29.70 -31.22
N ARG A 154 50.28 30.12 -30.01
CA ARG A 154 50.91 31.01 -28.98
C ARG A 154 50.73 32.56 -29.02
N ARG A 155 49.87 33.03 -28.10
CA ARG A 155 50.10 34.01 -26.98
C ARG A 155 50.82 35.38 -27.22
N ARG A 156 50.16 36.41 -26.63
CA ARG A 156 50.65 37.53 -25.77
C ARG A 156 50.85 38.98 -26.34
N ARG A 157 49.88 39.83 -25.96
CA ARG A 157 49.97 41.04 -25.10
C ARG A 157 50.20 42.47 -25.68
N LEU A 158 49.42 43.39 -25.10
CA LEU A 158 49.65 44.86 -24.92
C LEU A 158 49.40 45.74 -26.20
N PRO A 159 49.28 47.09 -26.10
CA PRO A 159 47.93 47.70 -26.10
C PRO A 159 47.82 48.96 -27.00
N GLY A 160 46.66 49.64 -26.98
CA GLY A 160 46.53 51.03 -27.46
C GLY A 160 45.38 51.29 -28.45
N GLU A 161 44.87 52.52 -28.41
CA GLU A 161 43.71 52.99 -29.18
C GLU A 161 44.03 53.51 -30.60
N ARG A 162 42.98 53.56 -31.46
CA ARG A 162 42.80 54.38 -32.69
C ARG A 162 43.79 54.11 -33.84
N SER A 163 43.34 53.66 -35.02
CA SER A 163 42.31 54.31 -35.84
C SER A 163 41.74 53.39 -36.92
N GLY A 164 40.43 53.42 -37.20
CA GLY A 164 39.78 52.45 -38.12
C GLY A 164 38.70 52.97 -39.10
N PHE A 165 38.18 54.19 -38.95
CA PHE A 165 37.01 54.63 -39.74
C PHE A 165 37.29 55.13 -41.18
N SER A 166 38.56 55.14 -41.62
CA SER A 166 38.91 55.58 -42.98
C SER A 166 38.79 54.48 -44.04
N GLY A 167 38.88 53.20 -43.68
CA GLY A 167 38.93 52.10 -44.66
C GLY A 167 37.57 51.74 -45.26
N ILE A 168 36.52 51.72 -44.42
CA ILE A 168 35.19 51.20 -44.78
C ILE A 168 34.53 52.05 -45.88
N LYS A 169 34.65 53.39 -45.81
CA LYS A 169 34.08 54.29 -46.83
C LYS A 169 34.73 54.09 -48.21
N THR A 170 36.05 53.86 -48.25
CA THR A 170 36.78 53.61 -49.50
C THR A 170 36.36 52.27 -50.12
N ALA A 171 36.33 51.19 -49.32
CA ALA A 171 35.93 49.87 -49.80
C ALA A 171 34.50 49.84 -50.40
N VAL A 172 33.54 50.53 -49.75
CA VAL A 172 32.17 50.64 -50.28
C VAL A 172 32.12 51.49 -51.56
N SER A 173 32.87 52.61 -51.61
CA SER A 173 32.98 53.44 -52.82
C SER A 173 33.50 52.64 -54.02
N ASP A 174 34.59 51.90 -53.84
CA ASP A 174 35.26 51.16 -54.91
C ASP A 174 34.43 49.97 -55.41
N PHE A 175 33.66 49.32 -54.52
CA PHE A 175 32.70 48.28 -54.88
C PHE A 175 31.59 48.83 -55.81
N PHE A 176 30.96 49.95 -55.44
CA PHE A 176 29.93 50.58 -56.26
C PHE A 176 30.47 51.20 -57.56
N ALA A 177 31.73 51.68 -57.56
CA ALA A 177 32.42 52.11 -58.77
C ALA A 177 32.68 50.94 -59.73
N GLY A 178 33.14 49.80 -59.21
CA GLY A 178 33.39 48.58 -59.98
C GLY A 178 32.13 47.98 -60.62
N LEU A 179 30.97 48.13 -59.99
CA LEU A 179 29.68 47.72 -60.56
C LEU A 179 29.22 48.66 -61.69
N LYS A 180 29.39 49.98 -61.55
CA LYS A 180 29.15 50.95 -62.64
C LYS A 180 30.09 50.73 -63.83
N ALA A 181 31.36 50.40 -63.59
CA ALA A 181 32.33 50.09 -64.65
C ALA A 181 31.97 48.83 -65.46
N LYS A 182 31.09 47.97 -64.94
CA LYS A 182 30.53 46.78 -65.63
C LYS A 182 29.18 47.03 -66.32
N GLY A 183 28.73 48.28 -66.40
CA GLY A 183 27.53 48.68 -67.16
C GLY A 183 26.18 48.42 -66.49
N ILE A 184 26.16 48.04 -65.21
CA ILE A 184 24.91 47.78 -64.46
C ILE A 184 24.09 49.06 -64.33
N ALA A 185 22.78 48.98 -64.60
CA ALA A 185 21.93 50.16 -64.67
C ALA A 185 21.60 50.70 -63.27
N GLY A 186 21.45 52.03 -63.15
CA GLY A 186 21.26 52.70 -61.86
C GLY A 186 20.05 52.24 -61.04
N LYS A 187 19.04 51.60 -61.66
CA LYS A 187 17.88 51.03 -60.97
C LYS A 187 18.18 49.66 -60.32
N GLU A 188 19.05 48.86 -60.93
CA GLU A 188 19.45 47.53 -60.43
C GLU A 188 20.37 47.67 -59.21
N LEU A 189 21.26 48.67 -59.25
CA LEU A 189 22.10 49.08 -58.12
C LEU A 189 21.30 49.48 -56.87
N ILE A 190 20.12 50.10 -57.05
CA ILE A 190 19.22 50.44 -55.94
C ILE A 190 18.59 49.17 -55.35
N MET A 191 18.17 48.22 -56.19
CA MET A 191 17.57 46.95 -55.76
C MET A 191 18.56 46.06 -54.98
N ILE A 192 19.82 46.00 -55.43
CA ILE A 192 20.89 45.31 -54.68
C ILE A 192 21.15 46.01 -53.34
N GLY A 193 21.09 47.35 -53.30
CA GLY A 193 21.19 48.13 -52.08
C GLY A 193 20.07 47.84 -51.08
N THR A 194 18.80 47.78 -51.52
CA THR A 194 17.68 47.49 -50.63
C THR A 194 17.68 46.05 -50.12
N VAL A 195 18.08 45.06 -50.94
CA VAL A 195 18.23 43.67 -50.47
C VAL A 195 19.37 43.54 -49.45
N ALA A 196 20.50 44.22 -49.64
CA ALA A 196 21.59 44.24 -48.67
C ALA A 196 21.18 44.90 -47.34
N VAL A 197 20.44 46.03 -47.41
CA VAL A 197 19.90 46.69 -46.21
C VAL A 197 18.85 45.83 -45.52
N LEU A 198 18.00 45.11 -46.25
CA LEU A 198 17.02 44.19 -45.66
C LEU A 198 17.70 43.00 -44.98
N ALA A 199 18.75 42.42 -45.58
CA ALA A 199 19.53 41.36 -44.95
C ALA A 199 20.22 41.84 -43.67
N VAL A 200 20.79 43.05 -43.67
CA VAL A 200 21.37 43.66 -42.46
C VAL A 200 20.29 43.98 -41.42
N LEU A 201 19.09 44.42 -41.81
CA LEU A 201 17.97 44.63 -40.90
C LEU A 201 17.45 43.31 -40.30
N ILE A 202 17.43 42.21 -41.06
CA ILE A 202 17.07 40.88 -40.54
C ILE A 202 18.14 40.39 -39.56
N VAL A 203 19.44 40.57 -39.86
CA VAL A 203 20.52 40.26 -38.91
C VAL A 203 20.45 41.15 -37.66
N ILE A 204 20.09 42.43 -37.80
CA ILE A 204 19.86 43.32 -36.64
C ILE A 204 18.61 42.90 -35.85
N LEU A 205 17.52 42.46 -36.49
CA LEU A 205 16.33 41.95 -35.80
C LEU A 205 16.62 40.64 -35.05
N VAL A 206 17.37 39.71 -35.64
CA VAL A 206 17.82 38.47 -34.98
C VAL A 206 18.78 38.80 -33.82
N ILE A 207 19.69 39.76 -33.98
CA ILE A 207 20.58 40.20 -32.89
C ILE A 207 19.78 40.90 -31.77
N SER A 208 18.83 41.78 -32.10
CA SER A 208 17.94 42.42 -31.11
C SER A 208 17.07 41.39 -30.36
N SER A 209 16.61 40.34 -31.06
CA SER A 209 15.92 39.19 -30.46
C SER A 209 16.82 38.32 -29.58
N LEU A 210 18.14 38.54 -29.61
CA LEU A 210 19.15 37.89 -28.77
C LEU A 210 19.86 38.89 -27.83
N SER A 211 19.39 40.15 -27.77
CA SER A 211 19.94 41.21 -26.92
C SER A 211 18.83 42.14 -26.42
N GLY A 212 17.77 41.55 -25.87
CA GLY A 212 16.54 42.25 -25.47
C GLY A 212 15.97 41.88 -24.09
N GLY A 213 16.64 41.01 -23.32
CA GLY A 213 16.26 40.75 -21.92
C GLY A 213 16.94 41.73 -20.96
N GLU A 214 16.16 42.56 -20.26
CA GLU A 214 16.69 43.30 -19.11
C GLU A 214 16.99 42.33 -17.95
N SER A 215 18.12 42.55 -17.27
CA SER A 215 18.59 41.68 -16.19
C SER A 215 17.77 41.93 -14.92
N GLN A 216 16.63 41.26 -14.78
CA GLN A 216 15.95 41.14 -13.48
C GLN A 216 16.83 40.32 -12.53
N SER A 217 17.51 41.01 -11.62
CA SER A 217 18.31 40.39 -10.56
C SER A 217 18.15 41.16 -9.25
N ALA A 218 17.33 40.65 -8.34
CA ALA A 218 17.44 40.87 -6.88
C ALA A 218 16.37 40.10 -6.08
N ALA A 219 15.12 40.05 -6.55
CA ALA A 219 13.96 39.74 -5.69
C ALA A 219 13.76 38.24 -5.40
N ASN A 220 13.78 37.41 -6.44
CA ASN A 220 13.25 36.03 -6.40
C ASN A 220 14.34 34.94 -6.37
N VAL A 221 15.56 35.25 -5.90
CA VAL A 221 16.69 34.30 -5.94
C VAL A 221 17.45 34.33 -4.62
N THR A 222 17.46 33.19 -3.92
CA THR A 222 18.32 32.94 -2.76
C THR A 222 19.51 32.08 -3.19
N ALA A 223 20.71 32.32 -2.67
CA ALA A 223 21.90 31.56 -3.02
C ALA A 223 23.00 31.67 -1.95
N ASP A 224 23.72 30.58 -1.70
CA ASP A 224 24.90 30.54 -0.82
C ASP A 224 26.04 31.44 -1.30
N GLU A 225 26.92 31.86 -0.36
CA GLU A 225 28.05 32.75 -0.69
C GLU A 225 29.04 32.10 -1.69
N GLY A 226 29.05 32.65 -2.90
CA GLY A 226 29.84 32.16 -4.03
C GLY A 226 29.02 31.56 -5.17
N LEU A 227 27.73 31.28 -4.94
CA LEU A 227 26.77 30.96 -5.98
C LEU A 227 26.14 32.23 -6.56
N THR A 228 25.74 32.19 -7.83
CA THR A 228 24.86 33.17 -8.45
C THR A 228 24.00 32.45 -9.49
N VAL A 229 22.69 32.40 -9.23
CA VAL A 229 21.69 31.93 -10.20
C VAL A 229 21.07 33.16 -10.89
N THR A 230 20.63 33.02 -12.13
CA THR A 230 19.98 34.09 -12.90
C THR A 230 18.96 33.46 -13.83
N VAL A 231 17.69 33.82 -13.67
CA VAL A 231 16.65 33.39 -14.61
C VAL A 231 16.91 34.05 -15.97
N ARG A 232 16.97 33.22 -17.02
CA ARG A 232 17.19 33.65 -18.42
C ARG A 232 15.89 33.73 -19.20
N GLN A 233 14.98 32.82 -18.88
CA GLN A 233 13.68 32.66 -19.52
C GLN A 233 12.71 32.06 -18.49
N GLU A 234 11.52 32.62 -18.43
CA GLU A 234 10.32 32.03 -17.81
C GLU A 234 9.25 31.82 -18.90
N PRO A 235 8.16 31.08 -18.62
CA PRO A 235 6.99 31.00 -19.50
C PRO A 235 6.41 32.38 -19.87
N GLU A 236 5.89 32.53 -21.09
CA GLU A 236 5.30 33.80 -21.57
C GLU A 236 3.90 34.09 -21.00
N SER A 237 3.32 33.13 -20.27
CA SER A 237 2.00 33.19 -19.67
C SER A 237 1.96 32.38 -18.39
N TRP A 238 1.05 32.73 -17.49
CA TRP A 238 0.66 31.89 -16.37
C TRP A 238 0.31 30.48 -16.84
N CYS A 239 0.95 29.47 -16.29
CA CYS A 239 0.67 28.07 -16.58
C CYS A 239 1.10 27.15 -15.42
N THR A 240 0.54 25.94 -15.42
CA THR A 240 0.86 24.84 -14.51
C THR A 240 2.12 24.05 -14.89
N GLY A 241 2.86 24.52 -15.89
CA GLY A 241 4.06 23.85 -16.41
C GLY A 241 4.65 24.59 -17.61
N GLY A 242 5.97 24.82 -17.63
CA GLY A 242 6.62 25.43 -18.80
C GLY A 242 8.15 25.53 -18.75
N LEU A 243 8.76 25.78 -19.92
CA LEU A 243 10.22 25.82 -20.08
C LEU A 243 10.84 27.05 -19.40
N VAL A 244 11.66 26.78 -18.38
CA VAL A 244 12.52 27.74 -17.68
C VAL A 244 13.97 27.51 -18.10
N THR A 245 14.75 28.59 -18.19
CA THR A 245 16.22 28.49 -18.35
C THR A 245 16.92 29.27 -17.25
N LEU A 246 17.88 28.64 -16.56
CA LEU A 246 18.66 29.21 -15.46
C LEU A 246 20.14 29.28 -15.84
N GLY A 247 20.72 30.48 -15.79
CA GLY A 247 22.16 30.70 -15.87
C GLY A 247 22.78 30.61 -14.49
N ILE A 248 23.76 29.72 -14.30
CA ILE A 248 24.36 29.38 -13.01
C ILE A 248 25.85 29.67 -13.01
N ARG A 249 26.37 30.21 -11.90
CA ARG A 249 27.79 30.53 -11.71
C ARG A 249 28.21 30.25 -10.28
N ALA A 250 29.22 29.40 -10.10
CA ALA A 250 29.78 29.02 -8.80
C ALA A 250 31.22 29.56 -8.62
N ARG A 251 31.92 29.10 -7.58
CA ARG A 251 33.32 29.47 -7.27
C ARG A 251 34.28 28.63 -8.12
N GLY A 252 34.11 27.31 -8.04
CA GLY A 252 34.78 26.26 -8.79
C GLY A 252 34.30 26.17 -10.25
N GLU A 253 34.68 25.11 -10.95
CA GLU A 253 33.92 24.66 -12.13
C GLU A 253 32.75 23.80 -11.63
N VAL A 254 31.56 24.02 -12.20
CA VAL A 254 30.34 23.27 -11.85
C VAL A 254 30.45 21.85 -12.39
N GLN A 255 30.23 20.86 -11.53
CA GLN A 255 30.26 19.43 -11.85
C GLN A 255 28.85 18.88 -12.07
N SER A 256 27.89 19.32 -11.24
CA SER A 256 26.47 19.01 -11.38
C SER A 256 25.60 20.13 -10.81
N VAL A 257 24.36 20.19 -11.27
CA VAL A 257 23.28 20.98 -10.68
C VAL A 257 22.07 20.06 -10.52
N THR A 258 21.65 19.82 -9.28
CA THR A 258 20.33 19.24 -9.01
C THR A 258 19.30 20.35 -8.93
N VAL A 259 18.14 20.20 -9.56
CA VAL A 259 16.97 21.07 -9.38
C VAL A 259 15.76 20.20 -9.05
N ASN A 260 15.10 20.44 -7.91
CA ASN A 260 13.96 19.64 -7.42
C ASN A 260 14.21 18.11 -7.55
N GLY A 261 15.38 17.65 -7.11
CA GLY A 261 15.83 16.23 -7.21
C GLY A 261 16.38 15.80 -8.58
N THR A 262 16.07 16.50 -9.68
CA THR A 262 16.54 16.14 -11.03
C THR A 262 17.97 16.64 -11.29
N VAL A 263 18.88 15.75 -11.70
CA VAL A 263 20.30 16.07 -11.89
C VAL A 263 20.61 16.50 -13.33
N TYR A 264 21.14 17.70 -13.48
CA TYR A 264 21.67 18.26 -14.73
C TYR A 264 23.20 18.28 -14.69
N ALA A 265 23.83 17.77 -15.74
CA ALA A 265 25.29 17.72 -15.90
C ALA A 265 25.76 18.72 -16.98
N PRO A 266 26.03 19.99 -16.63
CA PRO A 266 26.57 20.96 -17.60
C PRO A 266 28.02 20.62 -18.00
N GLU A 267 28.46 21.09 -19.17
CA GLU A 267 29.88 20.98 -19.54
C GLU A 267 30.76 21.69 -18.49
N ASN A 268 31.76 20.99 -17.94
CA ASN A 268 32.64 21.44 -16.84
C ASN A 268 33.13 22.89 -17.03
N ALA A 269 32.48 23.85 -16.35
CA ALA A 269 32.73 25.27 -16.55
C ALA A 269 32.38 26.10 -15.31
N LYS A 270 33.00 27.27 -15.18
CA LYS A 270 32.65 28.29 -14.16
C LYS A 270 31.33 29.03 -14.44
N ARG A 271 30.62 28.64 -15.50
CA ARG A 271 29.27 29.10 -15.86
C ARG A 271 28.54 27.94 -16.52
N ALA A 272 27.43 27.53 -15.94
CA ALA A 272 26.49 26.60 -16.53
C ALA A 272 25.25 27.35 -17.01
N GLU A 273 24.52 26.76 -17.94
CA GLU A 273 23.15 27.16 -18.28
C GLU A 273 22.34 25.87 -18.41
N ILE A 274 21.21 25.80 -17.72
CA ILE A 274 20.32 24.63 -17.72
C ILE A 274 18.93 25.07 -18.14
N SER A 275 18.24 24.20 -18.87
CA SER A 275 16.83 24.38 -19.24
C SER A 275 16.04 23.19 -18.73
N LEU A 276 14.90 23.46 -18.11
CA LEU A 276 13.99 22.48 -17.53
C LEU A 276 12.54 22.90 -17.78
N GLU A 277 11.62 21.94 -17.82
CA GLU A 277 10.22 22.28 -17.58
C GLU A 277 10.02 22.40 -16.07
N ALA A 278 9.40 23.48 -15.62
CA ALA A 278 9.06 23.74 -14.24
C ALA A 278 7.54 23.69 -14.08
N ASP A 279 7.08 22.78 -13.23
CA ASP A 279 5.70 22.58 -12.76
C ASP A 279 5.45 23.25 -11.40
N SER A 280 6.47 23.34 -10.56
CA SER A 280 6.48 24.08 -9.30
C SER A 280 6.85 25.56 -9.48
N PRO A 281 6.23 26.51 -8.75
CA PRO A 281 6.68 27.89 -8.68
C PRO A 281 8.02 28.05 -7.94
N LEU A 282 8.42 27.07 -7.13
CA LEU A 282 9.71 27.05 -6.42
C LEU A 282 10.65 26.00 -7.02
N LEU A 283 11.83 26.45 -7.41
CA LEU A 283 12.95 25.61 -7.81
C LEU A 283 14.03 25.67 -6.73
N GLU A 284 14.25 24.57 -6.02
CA GLU A 284 15.40 24.39 -5.13
C GLU A 284 16.59 23.84 -5.91
N LEU A 285 17.77 24.42 -5.72
CA LEU A 285 19.00 24.08 -6.43
C LEU A 285 20.09 23.61 -5.47
N THR A 286 20.72 22.48 -5.81
CA THR A 286 21.96 22.00 -5.20
C THR A 286 23.04 21.95 -6.27
N VAL A 287 24.01 22.87 -6.20
CA VAL A 287 25.12 23.00 -7.15
C VAL A 287 26.38 22.41 -6.53
N VAL A 288 26.98 21.41 -7.18
CA VAL A 288 28.28 20.87 -6.78
C VAL A 288 29.37 21.51 -7.64
N ASP A 289 30.30 22.23 -7.00
CA ASP A 289 31.51 22.75 -7.64
C ASP A 289 32.78 22.12 -7.06
N GLN A 290 33.92 22.40 -7.68
CA GLN A 290 35.24 21.90 -7.24
C GLN A 290 35.65 22.32 -5.80
N GLU A 291 34.92 23.22 -5.15
CA GLU A 291 35.16 23.72 -3.80
C GLU A 291 34.09 23.21 -2.80
N GLY A 292 33.05 22.52 -3.27
CA GLY A 292 32.03 21.85 -2.47
C GLY A 292 30.59 22.07 -2.98
N THR A 293 29.61 21.74 -2.15
CA THR A 293 28.20 22.00 -2.41
C THR A 293 27.85 23.47 -2.12
N LEU A 294 26.92 24.02 -2.92
CA LEU A 294 26.32 25.34 -2.81
C LEU A 294 24.82 25.22 -3.08
N ASN A 295 23.97 25.71 -2.19
CA ASN A 295 22.52 25.68 -2.36
C ASN A 295 21.97 27.03 -2.82
N GLY A 296 20.77 27.01 -3.37
CA GLY A 296 19.99 28.20 -3.67
C GLY A 296 18.53 27.85 -4.00
N SER A 297 17.72 28.87 -4.18
CA SER A 297 16.34 28.72 -4.66
C SER A 297 15.98 29.84 -5.65
N VAL A 298 15.05 29.53 -6.56
CA VAL A 298 14.47 30.46 -7.53
C VAL A 298 12.96 30.37 -7.42
N GLU A 299 12.30 31.50 -7.18
CA GLU A 299 10.84 31.61 -7.20
C GLU A 299 10.38 32.19 -8.55
N LEU A 300 9.72 31.37 -9.35
CA LEU A 300 9.29 31.71 -10.70
C LEU A 300 8.11 32.67 -10.67
N THR A 301 8.25 33.81 -11.35
CA THR A 301 7.18 34.80 -11.42
C THR A 301 5.97 34.31 -12.20
N MET A 302 6.16 33.50 -13.26
CA MET A 302 5.10 33.15 -14.23
C MET A 302 4.51 31.73 -14.10
N VAL A 303 4.95 30.89 -13.14
CA VAL A 303 4.33 29.57 -12.88
C VAL A 303 3.31 29.69 -11.75
N ASP A 304 2.07 29.26 -11.99
CA ASP A 304 0.97 29.39 -11.01
C ASP A 304 0.22 28.08 -10.83
N THR A 305 0.19 27.64 -9.57
CA THR A 305 -0.41 26.38 -9.11
C THR A 305 -1.46 26.60 -8.01
N GLN A 306 -1.81 27.86 -7.72
CA GLN A 306 -2.85 28.19 -6.75
C GLN A 306 -4.21 28.29 -7.46
N ALA A 307 -5.29 28.00 -6.75
CA ALA A 307 -6.64 28.03 -7.30
C ALA A 307 -7.36 29.32 -6.87
N PRO A 308 -8.14 29.95 -7.77
CA PRO A 308 -8.80 31.23 -7.49
C PRO A 308 -9.86 31.07 -6.40
N GLN A 309 -9.80 31.91 -5.36
CA GLN A 309 -10.77 31.88 -4.27
C GLN A 309 -12.09 32.54 -4.68
N VAL A 310 -13.22 31.99 -4.25
CA VAL A 310 -14.57 32.48 -4.58
C VAL A 310 -15.33 32.84 -3.33
N SER A 311 -15.81 34.09 -3.28
CA SER A 311 -16.73 34.58 -2.26
C SER A 311 -18.12 34.75 -2.84
N VAL A 312 -19.14 34.35 -2.10
CA VAL A 312 -20.54 34.55 -2.47
C VAL A 312 -21.34 35.15 -1.33
N SER A 313 -22.31 36.01 -1.69
CA SER A 313 -23.11 36.79 -0.76
C SER A 313 -24.57 36.82 -1.20
N GLN A 314 -25.49 36.92 -0.25
CA GLN A 314 -26.90 37.21 -0.50
C GLN A 314 -27.29 38.46 0.27
N GLU A 315 -27.67 39.52 -0.46
CA GLU A 315 -28.25 40.74 0.12
C GLU A 315 -29.61 41.03 -0.49
N ASN A 316 -30.60 41.31 0.35
CA ASN A 316 -31.94 41.76 -0.06
C ASN A 316 -32.61 40.84 -1.11
N GLY A 317 -32.34 39.53 -1.08
CA GLY A 317 -32.85 38.56 -2.05
C GLY A 317 -32.07 38.50 -3.37
N THR A 318 -30.89 39.13 -3.44
CA THR A 318 -29.99 39.12 -4.61
C THR A 318 -28.70 38.40 -4.24
N VAL A 319 -28.32 37.39 -5.03
CA VAL A 319 -27.05 36.69 -4.90
C VAL A 319 -25.99 37.37 -5.77
N THR A 320 -24.82 37.63 -5.18
CA THR A 320 -23.64 38.17 -5.87
C THR A 320 -22.43 37.28 -5.60
N MET A 321 -21.76 36.85 -6.67
CA MET A 321 -20.50 36.11 -6.64
C MET A 321 -19.34 37.01 -7.06
N THR A 322 -18.20 36.81 -6.41
CA THR A 322 -16.91 37.48 -6.67
C THR A 322 -15.80 36.45 -6.51
N ALA A 323 -14.68 36.64 -7.20
CA ALA A 323 -13.52 35.79 -7.03
C ALA A 323 -12.25 36.64 -7.15
N SER A 324 -11.22 36.20 -6.45
CA SER A 324 -9.90 36.83 -6.42
C SER A 324 -8.83 35.77 -6.63
N ASP A 325 -7.75 36.20 -7.25
CA ASP A 325 -6.54 35.43 -7.44
C ASP A 325 -5.37 36.41 -7.45
N ASP A 326 -4.32 36.11 -6.68
CA ASP A 326 -3.23 37.04 -6.41
C ASP A 326 -2.06 36.90 -7.41
N LYS A 327 -2.09 35.88 -8.28
CA LYS A 327 -0.99 35.52 -9.17
C LYS A 327 -1.41 35.59 -10.65
N SER A 328 -2.14 34.61 -11.19
CA SER A 328 -2.57 34.63 -12.60
C SER A 328 -3.85 35.43 -12.90
N GLY A 329 -4.70 35.67 -11.91
CA GLY A 329 -5.95 36.43 -12.03
C GLY A 329 -7.13 35.61 -12.60
N VAL A 330 -8.36 35.98 -12.24
CA VAL A 330 -9.56 35.17 -12.53
C VAL A 330 -10.06 35.30 -13.98
N THR A 331 -10.20 34.17 -14.69
CA THR A 331 -10.83 34.06 -16.02
C THR A 331 -12.36 34.01 -15.93
N ALA A 332 -12.92 33.28 -14.97
CA ALA A 332 -14.36 33.00 -14.89
C ALA A 332 -14.81 32.58 -13.48
N ILE A 333 -16.10 32.80 -13.19
CA ILE A 333 -16.85 32.13 -12.13
C ILE A 333 -17.96 31.30 -12.81
N TYR A 334 -18.21 30.09 -12.29
CA TYR A 334 -19.26 29.18 -12.72
C TYR A 334 -20.16 28.82 -11.54
N TYR A 335 -21.46 28.66 -11.79
CA TYR A 335 -22.40 28.24 -10.74
C TYR A 335 -23.56 27.40 -11.27
N GLY A 336 -24.13 26.55 -10.42
CA GLY A 336 -25.35 25.78 -10.66
C GLY A 336 -26.26 25.77 -9.42
N THR A 337 -27.47 25.23 -9.55
CA THR A 337 -28.42 25.12 -8.42
C THR A 337 -29.15 23.79 -8.40
N THR A 338 -29.33 23.19 -7.23
CA THR A 338 -30.13 21.96 -7.02
C THR A 338 -31.30 22.21 -6.07
N VAL A 339 -32.13 21.19 -5.85
CA VAL A 339 -33.25 21.21 -4.87
C VAL A 339 -33.03 20.16 -3.76
N GLY A 340 -32.24 19.11 -4.01
CA GLY A 340 -31.83 18.14 -3.00
C GLY A 340 -30.31 17.92 -2.93
N LEU A 341 -29.90 17.23 -1.87
CA LEU A 341 -28.58 16.59 -1.76
C LEU A 341 -28.59 15.32 -2.63
N GLY A 342 -27.64 15.23 -3.58
CA GLY A 342 -27.54 14.14 -4.56
C GLY A 342 -27.98 14.50 -5.98
N ASP A 343 -28.63 15.64 -6.17
CA ASP A 343 -28.82 16.25 -7.50
C ASP A 343 -27.45 16.68 -8.08
N VAL A 344 -27.22 16.50 -9.39
CA VAL A 344 -26.02 17.02 -10.06
C VAL A 344 -26.27 18.47 -10.55
N PRO A 345 -25.50 19.47 -10.10
CA PRO A 345 -25.68 20.86 -10.53
C PRO A 345 -25.25 21.07 -11.99
N PHE A 346 -26.14 21.63 -12.81
CA PHE A 346 -25.77 22.13 -14.13
C PHE A 346 -25.07 23.49 -14.00
N TYR A 347 -23.76 23.52 -14.23
CA TYR A 347 -22.96 24.74 -14.14
C TYR A 347 -23.12 25.65 -15.38
N GLN A 348 -23.37 26.93 -15.12
CA GLN A 348 -23.35 28.00 -16.11
C GLN A 348 -22.39 29.12 -15.68
N ARG A 349 -21.80 29.82 -16.65
CA ARG A 349 -20.90 30.95 -16.38
C ARG A 349 -21.67 32.09 -15.71
N TYR A 350 -21.17 32.59 -14.59
CA TYR A 350 -21.69 33.77 -13.92
C TYR A 350 -21.42 35.02 -14.75
N THR A 351 -22.47 35.84 -14.96
CA THR A 351 -22.43 37.05 -15.81
C THR A 351 -22.92 38.31 -15.07
N GLY A 352 -23.33 38.17 -13.80
CA GLY A 352 -23.88 39.23 -12.98
C GLY A 352 -24.82 38.68 -11.90
N SER A 353 -25.16 39.53 -10.94
CA SER A 353 -26.03 39.22 -9.80
C SER A 353 -27.42 38.74 -10.22
N PHE A 354 -27.97 37.75 -9.51
CA PHE A 354 -29.24 37.10 -9.84
C PHE A 354 -30.12 36.90 -8.58
N PRO A 355 -31.46 36.72 -8.72
CA PRO A 355 -32.33 36.57 -7.55
C PRO A 355 -32.11 35.25 -6.80
N TYR A 356 -32.14 35.32 -5.48
CA TYR A 356 -32.19 34.18 -4.57
C TYR A 356 -33.47 33.35 -4.78
N GLN A 357 -33.38 32.05 -4.53
CA GLN A 357 -34.45 31.07 -4.64
C GLN A 357 -34.40 30.19 -3.38
N GLU A 358 -35.41 30.35 -2.53
CA GLU A 358 -35.56 29.64 -1.26
C GLU A 358 -35.57 28.12 -1.45
N GLY A 359 -34.95 27.38 -0.53
CA GLY A 359 -34.89 25.91 -0.58
C GLY A 359 -34.00 25.33 -1.68
N LYS A 360 -32.99 26.07 -2.16
CA LYS A 360 -32.00 25.58 -3.12
C LYS A 360 -30.57 25.58 -2.57
N THR A 361 -29.81 24.55 -2.95
CA THR A 361 -28.35 24.55 -2.80
C THR A 361 -27.72 25.09 -4.08
N TYR A 362 -26.84 26.08 -3.91
CA TYR A 362 -26.05 26.72 -4.95
C TYR A 362 -24.64 26.17 -4.93
N TYR A 363 -24.15 25.68 -6.07
CA TYR A 363 -22.79 25.17 -6.23
C TYR A 363 -21.98 26.14 -7.09
N TYR A 364 -20.72 26.38 -6.77
CA TYR A 364 -19.90 27.39 -7.45
C TYR A 364 -18.39 27.11 -7.39
N TYR A 365 -17.67 27.54 -8.42
CA TYR A 365 -16.21 27.55 -8.50
C TYR A 365 -15.73 28.67 -9.44
N ALA A 366 -14.44 28.98 -9.42
CA ALA A 366 -13.80 29.87 -10.38
C ALA A 366 -12.64 29.18 -11.09
N VAL A 367 -12.24 29.76 -12.23
CA VAL A 367 -11.08 29.36 -13.03
C VAL A 367 -10.24 30.59 -13.30
N ASP A 368 -8.92 30.46 -13.16
CA ASP A 368 -7.93 31.53 -13.35
C ASP A 368 -7.41 31.62 -14.80
N ASN A 369 -6.33 32.36 -15.06
CA ASN A 369 -5.68 32.39 -16.38
C ASN A 369 -4.66 31.27 -16.61
N ALA A 370 -4.19 30.58 -15.57
CA ALA A 370 -3.27 29.44 -15.67
C ALA A 370 -3.98 28.11 -16.01
N GLY A 371 -5.28 28.01 -15.73
CA GLY A 371 -6.11 26.82 -15.87
C GLY A 371 -6.51 26.15 -14.55
N ASN A 372 -6.09 26.69 -13.40
CA ASN A 372 -6.47 26.14 -12.09
C ASN A 372 -7.94 26.43 -11.80
N SER A 373 -8.61 25.51 -11.11
CA SER A 373 -10.00 25.64 -10.67
C SER A 373 -10.07 25.51 -9.16
N SER A 374 -10.89 26.36 -8.52
CA SER A 374 -11.30 26.09 -7.13
C SER A 374 -12.03 24.75 -7.05
N VAL A 375 -11.89 24.06 -5.91
CA VAL A 375 -12.79 22.95 -5.54
C VAL A 375 -14.22 23.49 -5.48
N PRO A 376 -15.21 22.83 -6.12
CA PRO A 376 -16.59 23.33 -6.10
C PRO A 376 -17.18 23.40 -4.69
N LEU A 377 -17.44 24.63 -4.25
CA LEU A 377 -18.10 24.93 -2.98
C LEU A 377 -19.62 24.88 -3.15
N SER A 378 -20.35 24.73 -2.05
CA SER A 378 -21.82 24.82 -2.07
C SER A 378 -22.39 25.61 -0.89
N THR A 379 -23.55 26.24 -1.07
CA THR A 379 -24.28 26.92 0.00
C THR A 379 -25.80 26.99 -0.24
N SER A 380 -26.60 27.04 0.81
CA SER A 380 -28.04 27.35 0.76
C SER A 380 -28.34 28.84 0.53
N MET A 381 -27.33 29.72 0.61
CA MET A 381 -27.48 31.19 0.73
C MET A 381 -28.28 31.65 1.97
N GLU A 382 -28.45 30.77 2.95
CA GLU A 382 -28.93 31.09 4.30
C GLU A 382 -27.72 31.18 5.23
N ALA A 383 -27.75 32.08 6.23
CA ALA A 383 -26.67 32.15 7.21
C ALA A 383 -26.65 30.87 8.07
N ALA A 384 -25.47 30.33 8.32
CA ALA A 384 -25.28 29.28 9.31
C ALA A 384 -25.69 29.78 10.71
N THR A 385 -26.03 28.82 11.58
CA THR A 385 -26.46 29.04 12.97
C THR A 385 -25.67 28.19 13.96
N ALA A 386 -24.93 27.19 13.47
CA ALA A 386 -23.90 26.45 14.19
C ALA A 386 -22.88 25.85 13.21
N LEU A 387 -21.68 25.56 13.72
CA LEU A 387 -20.65 24.75 13.06
C LEU A 387 -20.45 23.44 13.84
N ALA A 388 -20.07 22.36 13.16
CA ALA A 388 -19.67 21.11 13.79
C ALA A 388 -18.67 20.35 12.89
N PHE A 389 -17.72 19.63 13.50
CA PHE A 389 -16.90 18.66 12.76
C PHE A 389 -17.68 17.37 12.51
N ASP A 390 -17.27 16.62 11.49
CA ASP A 390 -17.71 15.24 11.24
C ASP A 390 -17.33 14.27 12.36
N GLN A 391 -16.20 14.53 13.06
CA GLN A 391 -15.76 13.77 14.22
C GLN A 391 -15.31 14.71 15.35
N GLU A 392 -15.88 14.54 16.55
CA GLU A 392 -15.48 15.31 17.75
C GLU A 392 -14.09 14.89 18.29
N GLN A 393 -13.58 13.72 17.88
CA GLN A 393 -12.25 13.22 18.19
C GLN A 393 -11.68 12.40 17.03
N ILE A 394 -10.38 12.52 16.78
CA ILE A 394 -9.59 11.64 15.91
C ILE A 394 -8.30 11.18 16.63
N SER A 395 -7.75 10.03 16.23
CA SER A 395 -6.34 9.65 16.48
C SER A 395 -5.54 9.76 15.18
N LEU A 396 -4.24 10.08 15.31
CA LEU A 396 -3.24 10.17 14.24
C LEU A 396 -1.88 9.70 14.76
N PHE A 397 -0.93 9.47 13.85
CA PHE A 397 0.44 9.05 14.18
C PHE A 397 1.47 10.03 13.60
N PRO A 398 2.67 10.20 14.22
CA PRO A 398 3.67 11.18 13.78
C PRO A 398 4.01 11.07 12.28
N GLY A 399 3.82 12.16 11.53
CA GLY A 399 3.98 12.24 10.08
C GLY A 399 2.68 12.13 9.29
N GLU A 400 1.61 11.58 9.85
CA GLU A 400 0.32 11.49 9.16
C GLU A 400 -0.35 12.84 8.95
N SER A 401 -1.17 12.93 7.90
CA SER A 401 -2.00 14.11 7.64
C SER A 401 -3.43 13.73 7.31
N ARG A 402 -4.40 14.38 7.96
CA ARG A 402 -5.83 14.15 7.77
C ARG A 402 -6.60 15.47 7.72
N ARG A 403 -7.49 15.62 6.75
CA ARG A 403 -8.40 16.77 6.66
C ARG A 403 -9.63 16.55 7.53
N LEU A 404 -9.95 17.55 8.37
CA LEU A 404 -11.17 17.59 9.18
C LEU A 404 -12.33 18.13 8.34
N SER A 405 -13.50 17.47 8.38
CA SER A 405 -14.67 17.94 7.62
C SER A 405 -15.51 18.87 8.48
N LEU A 406 -15.47 20.17 8.19
CA LEU A 406 -16.32 21.15 8.87
C LEU A 406 -17.70 21.23 8.19
N THR A 407 -18.76 21.11 9.00
CA THR A 407 -20.16 21.19 8.57
C THR A 407 -20.85 22.41 9.19
N ALA A 408 -21.87 22.93 8.50
CA ALA A 408 -22.71 24.04 8.98
C ALA A 408 -24.16 23.59 9.11
N SER A 409 -24.89 24.20 10.06
CA SER A 409 -26.33 24.03 10.25
C SER A 409 -27.09 25.35 10.01
N PRO A 410 -28.10 25.41 9.12
CA PRO A 410 -28.55 24.35 8.20
C PRO A 410 -27.46 23.93 7.21
N SER A 411 -27.60 22.74 6.61
CA SER A 411 -26.60 22.20 5.68
C SER A 411 -26.35 23.15 4.51
N GLY A 412 -25.08 23.51 4.30
CA GLY A 412 -24.67 24.53 3.34
C GLY A 412 -24.89 25.97 3.80
N GLY A 413 -25.23 26.24 5.07
CA GLY A 413 -25.33 27.61 5.58
C GLY A 413 -24.00 28.36 5.43
N TYR A 414 -24.02 29.60 4.93
CA TYR A 414 -22.81 30.41 4.78
C TYR A 414 -22.39 31.05 6.11
N PHE A 415 -21.09 31.25 6.28
CA PHE A 415 -20.48 31.90 7.44
C PHE A 415 -19.28 32.72 6.98
N ASN A 416 -18.93 33.78 7.71
CA ASN A 416 -17.86 34.71 7.36
C ASN A 416 -16.69 34.60 8.34
N ASN A 417 -15.49 34.97 7.89
CA ASN A 417 -14.28 35.01 8.72
C ASN A 417 -14.02 33.69 9.46
N LEU A 418 -14.05 32.56 8.73
CA LEU A 418 -13.61 31.28 9.26
C LEU A 418 -12.15 31.40 9.72
N THR A 419 -11.90 31.00 10.96
CA THR A 419 -10.59 31.00 11.59
C THR A 419 -10.34 29.65 12.25
N TRP A 420 -9.10 29.21 12.18
CA TRP A 420 -8.62 27.94 12.70
C TRP A 420 -7.65 28.21 13.85
N GLU A 421 -7.83 27.54 14.99
CA GLU A 421 -6.94 27.61 16.15
C GLU A 421 -6.53 26.19 16.58
N VAL A 422 -5.27 26.04 17.00
CA VAL A 422 -4.70 24.77 17.47
C VAL A 422 -4.16 24.94 18.88
N SER A 423 -4.52 24.04 19.81
CA SER A 423 -4.17 24.21 21.23
C SER A 423 -2.70 23.90 21.55
N ASP A 424 -2.06 23.00 20.80
CA ASP A 424 -0.62 22.75 20.87
C ASP A 424 -0.03 22.56 19.46
N PRO A 425 0.51 23.63 18.83
CA PRO A 425 1.15 23.57 17.52
C PRO A 425 2.48 22.79 17.51
N SER A 426 2.91 22.24 18.65
CA SER A 426 4.06 21.33 18.74
C SER A 426 3.66 19.86 18.79
N VAL A 427 2.37 19.52 18.92
CA VAL A 427 1.81 18.16 18.80
C VAL A 427 1.26 17.94 17.38
N ILE A 428 0.55 18.92 16.82
CA ILE A 428 0.04 18.90 15.43
C ILE A 428 0.31 20.22 14.71
N ARG A 429 0.51 20.17 13.39
CA ARG A 429 0.40 21.32 12.47
C ARG A 429 -1.02 21.37 11.91
N LEU A 430 -1.51 22.56 11.60
CA LEU A 430 -2.83 22.79 11.03
C LEU A 430 -2.70 23.76 9.84
N GLU A 431 -3.13 23.33 8.66
CA GLU A 431 -3.17 24.11 7.43
C GLU A 431 -4.49 24.90 7.31
N GLU A 432 -4.51 25.97 6.53
CA GLU A 432 -5.69 26.84 6.35
C GLU A 432 -6.92 26.12 5.77
N ASP A 433 -6.72 24.99 5.09
CA ASP A 433 -7.77 24.22 4.42
C ASP A 433 -8.49 23.22 5.35
N GLY A 434 -8.05 23.11 6.61
CA GLY A 434 -8.54 22.15 7.60
C GLY A 434 -7.72 20.86 7.70
N THR A 435 -6.58 20.75 7.02
CA THR A 435 -5.66 19.60 7.13
C THR A 435 -4.80 19.67 8.39
N VAL A 436 -4.86 18.61 9.19
CA VAL A 436 -4.06 18.39 10.40
C VAL A 436 -2.92 17.45 10.07
N THR A 437 -1.67 17.83 10.34
CA THR A 437 -0.50 16.94 10.30
C THR A 437 -0.04 16.63 11.72
N ALA A 438 0.05 15.36 12.10
CA ALA A 438 0.59 14.95 13.39
C ALA A 438 2.12 15.06 13.42
N LEU A 439 2.70 15.61 14.49
CA LEU A 439 4.13 15.90 14.59
C LEU A 439 4.86 15.03 15.63
N LYS A 440 4.21 14.74 16.76
CA LYS A 440 4.72 13.93 17.89
C LYS A 440 3.55 13.47 18.75
N GLU A 441 3.80 12.52 19.64
CA GLU A 441 2.88 12.09 20.70
C GLU A 441 2.28 13.26 21.51
N GLY A 442 0.98 13.19 21.80
CA GLY A 442 0.27 14.08 22.73
C GLY A 442 -1.18 14.38 22.36
N GLU A 443 -1.89 15.06 23.27
CA GLU A 443 -3.23 15.60 23.02
C GLU A 443 -3.16 17.02 22.44
N ALA A 444 -3.91 17.26 21.36
CA ALA A 444 -4.17 18.58 20.81
C ALA A 444 -5.68 18.79 20.54
N ARG A 445 -6.06 20.03 20.23
CA ARG A 445 -7.41 20.39 19.81
C ARG A 445 -7.33 21.30 18.60
N VAL A 446 -8.20 21.05 17.63
CA VAL A 446 -8.49 21.97 16.53
C VAL A 446 -9.82 22.63 16.80
N GLN A 447 -9.86 23.95 16.69
CA GLN A 447 -11.06 24.76 16.85
C GLN A 447 -11.31 25.55 15.56
N ALA A 448 -12.55 25.50 15.06
CA ALA A 448 -13.00 26.26 13.90
C ALA A 448 -14.07 27.27 14.35
N ALA A 449 -13.79 28.56 14.21
CA ALA A 449 -14.65 29.65 14.63
C ALA A 449 -14.98 30.60 13.46
N ALA A 450 -16.20 31.15 13.44
CA ALA A 450 -16.66 32.08 12.41
C ALA A 450 -17.60 33.13 13.01
N ASP A 451 -17.82 34.24 12.29
CA ASP A 451 -18.54 35.41 12.79
C ASP A 451 -19.95 35.08 13.32
N GLY A 452 -20.13 35.26 14.64
CA GLY A 452 -21.42 35.10 15.32
C GLY A 452 -21.83 33.65 15.62
N LEU A 453 -20.95 32.68 15.41
CA LEU A 453 -21.19 31.26 15.69
C LEU A 453 -20.36 30.79 16.89
N GLU A 454 -20.90 29.82 17.63
CA GLU A 454 -20.11 29.08 18.63
C GLU A 454 -19.06 28.20 17.89
N PRO A 455 -17.80 28.13 18.36
CA PRO A 455 -16.77 27.37 17.68
C PRO A 455 -17.01 25.86 17.69
N ALA A 456 -16.76 25.20 16.55
CA ALA A 456 -16.62 23.74 16.50
C ALA A 456 -15.25 23.33 17.08
N VAL A 457 -15.17 22.18 17.76
CA VAL A 457 -13.93 21.66 18.36
C VAL A 457 -13.77 20.17 18.04
N CYS A 458 -12.58 19.78 17.61
CA CYS A 458 -12.16 18.38 17.45
C CYS A 458 -10.98 18.10 18.40
N GLN A 459 -11.02 17.00 19.15
CA GLN A 459 -9.84 16.47 19.84
C GLN A 459 -8.95 15.74 18.82
N VAL A 460 -7.65 15.95 18.88
CA VAL A 460 -6.67 15.20 18.10
C VAL A 460 -5.73 14.52 19.08
N GLN A 461 -5.87 13.21 19.20
CA GLN A 461 -4.88 12.38 19.86
C GLN A 461 -3.77 12.09 18.84
N VAL A 462 -2.51 12.24 19.25
CA VAL A 462 -1.38 11.69 18.52
C VAL A 462 -0.73 10.61 19.37
N ASP A 463 -0.78 9.38 18.89
CA ASP A 463 -0.26 8.20 19.58
C ASP A 463 1.16 7.88 19.06
N SER A 464 2.06 7.46 19.94
CA SER A 464 3.46 7.13 19.57
C SER A 464 3.61 5.76 18.91
N GLU A 465 2.67 4.86 19.16
CA GLU A 465 2.72 3.46 18.73
C GLU A 465 1.33 2.96 18.29
N ARG A 466 1.30 2.25 17.16
CA ARG A 466 0.14 1.48 16.70
C ARG A 466 0.21 0.10 17.29
N GLN A 467 -0.94 -0.48 17.61
CA GLN A 467 -1.06 -1.92 17.80
C GLN A 467 -1.94 -2.48 16.67
N ILE A 468 -1.50 -3.56 16.03
CA ILE A 468 -2.34 -4.38 15.15
C ILE A 468 -2.21 -5.85 15.50
N THR A 469 -3.31 -6.58 15.46
CA THR A 469 -3.38 -8.02 15.71
C THR A 469 -3.59 -8.74 14.39
N ILE A 470 -2.74 -9.75 14.12
CA ILE A 470 -2.83 -10.60 12.93
C ILE A 470 -3.12 -12.02 13.40
N SER A 471 -4.17 -12.64 12.86
CA SER A 471 -4.43 -14.08 12.98
C SER A 471 -3.81 -14.83 11.79
N ALA A 472 -3.03 -15.86 12.08
CA ALA A 472 -2.57 -16.83 11.09
C ALA A 472 -3.27 -18.18 11.29
N LEU A 473 -3.81 -18.75 10.21
CA LEU A 473 -4.56 -20.00 10.20
C LEU A 473 -3.85 -21.09 9.37
N GLY A 474 -4.05 -22.34 9.79
CA GLY A 474 -3.56 -23.53 9.08
C GLY A 474 -4.25 -23.81 7.74
N ASP A 475 -4.02 -25.02 7.22
CA ASP A 475 -4.36 -25.41 5.85
C ASP A 475 -5.89 -25.47 5.65
N CYS A 476 -6.42 -24.54 4.85
CA CYS A 476 -7.84 -24.41 4.53
C CYS A 476 -8.12 -24.92 3.12
N THR A 477 -8.60 -26.16 3.02
CA THR A 477 -9.03 -26.81 1.77
C THR A 477 -10.55 -26.72 1.67
N LEU A 478 -11.08 -25.70 1.01
CA LEU A 478 -12.53 -25.56 0.82
C LEU A 478 -12.97 -26.33 -0.44
N GLY A 479 -13.49 -27.54 -0.25
CA GLY A 479 -13.94 -28.42 -1.33
C GLY A 479 -13.49 -29.88 -1.16
N SER A 480 -13.66 -30.67 -2.20
CA SER A 480 -13.47 -32.13 -2.16
C SER A 480 -12.66 -32.66 -3.35
N ASP A 481 -12.05 -33.84 -3.18
CA ASP A 481 -11.61 -34.64 -4.33
C ASP A 481 -12.80 -35.40 -4.94
N ALA A 482 -12.87 -35.48 -6.28
CA ALA A 482 -13.94 -36.15 -7.02
C ALA A 482 -14.11 -37.66 -6.71
N TYR A 483 -13.19 -38.29 -6.00
CA TYR A 483 -13.26 -39.68 -5.52
C TYR A 483 -13.71 -39.82 -4.05
N PHE A 484 -13.98 -38.71 -3.34
CA PHE A 484 -14.48 -38.76 -1.96
C PHE A 484 -15.98 -39.12 -1.89
N ASN A 485 -16.43 -39.51 -0.69
CA ASN A 485 -17.83 -39.91 -0.50
C ASN A 485 -18.76 -38.70 -0.50
N THR A 486 -19.60 -38.59 -1.54
CA THR A 486 -20.50 -37.44 -1.79
C THR A 486 -21.61 -37.24 -0.75
N THR A 487 -21.74 -38.10 0.26
CA THR A 487 -22.66 -37.90 1.40
C THR A 487 -21.96 -37.46 2.68
N THR A 488 -20.63 -37.42 2.71
CA THR A 488 -19.80 -37.03 3.87
C THR A 488 -18.56 -36.23 3.45
N SER A 489 -18.68 -35.46 2.37
CA SER A 489 -17.61 -34.59 1.85
C SER A 489 -17.90 -33.12 2.19
N PHE A 490 -16.90 -32.24 2.04
CA PHE A 490 -17.05 -30.81 2.30
C PHE A 490 -18.29 -30.22 1.59
N ASP A 491 -18.44 -30.54 0.31
CA ASP A 491 -19.52 -30.06 -0.55
C ASP A 491 -20.91 -30.53 -0.07
N ALA A 492 -20.99 -31.67 0.63
CA ALA A 492 -22.23 -32.19 1.21
C ALA A 492 -22.62 -31.43 2.49
N PHE A 493 -21.63 -30.97 3.28
CA PHE A 493 -21.86 -30.08 4.42
C PHE A 493 -22.29 -28.71 3.95
N TRP A 494 -21.65 -28.16 2.91
CA TRP A 494 -22.06 -26.89 2.31
C TRP A 494 -23.49 -26.94 1.76
N GLN A 495 -23.86 -27.99 1.02
CA GLN A 495 -25.23 -28.22 0.54
C GLN A 495 -26.27 -28.34 1.68
N THR A 496 -25.85 -28.70 2.89
CA THR A 496 -26.74 -28.93 4.04
C THR A 496 -26.88 -27.69 4.94
N TYR A 497 -25.78 -26.95 5.15
CA TYR A 497 -25.68 -25.89 6.16
C TYR A 497 -25.39 -24.49 5.60
N GLY A 498 -24.90 -24.38 4.36
CA GLY A 498 -24.54 -23.11 3.72
C GLY A 498 -23.18 -22.54 4.12
N ASP A 499 -22.93 -21.29 3.73
CA ASP A 499 -21.59 -20.67 3.76
C ASP A 499 -21.05 -20.47 5.19
N SER A 500 -21.78 -19.71 6.01
CA SER A 500 -21.44 -19.39 7.42
C SER A 500 -21.10 -20.56 8.35
N TYR A 501 -21.48 -21.79 8.02
CA TYR A 501 -21.28 -22.97 8.88
C TYR A 501 -19.81 -23.21 9.22
N PHE A 502 -18.92 -23.17 8.23
CA PHE A 502 -17.57 -23.72 8.36
C PHE A 502 -16.70 -22.96 9.36
N PHE A 503 -16.82 -21.63 9.44
CA PHE A 503 -16.06 -20.80 10.37
C PHE A 503 -16.88 -20.32 11.59
N GLU A 504 -18.15 -20.73 11.73
CA GLU A 504 -19.10 -20.29 12.77
C GLU A 504 -18.49 -20.24 14.18
N ASN A 505 -17.77 -21.30 14.58
CA ASN A 505 -17.23 -21.47 15.93
C ASN A 505 -15.94 -20.68 16.22
N VAL A 506 -15.28 -20.13 15.19
CA VAL A 506 -14.08 -19.29 15.32
C VAL A 506 -14.33 -17.84 14.91
N ARG A 507 -15.44 -17.55 14.23
CA ARG A 507 -15.75 -16.24 13.66
C ARG A 507 -15.67 -15.08 14.65
N SER A 508 -16.09 -15.28 15.90
CA SER A 508 -16.05 -14.24 16.95
C SER A 508 -14.66 -13.99 17.55
N ILE A 509 -13.66 -14.73 17.11
CA ILE A 509 -12.23 -14.47 17.37
C ILE A 509 -11.66 -13.70 16.18
N LEU A 510 -11.91 -14.22 14.97
CA LEU A 510 -11.39 -13.66 13.71
C LEU A 510 -11.99 -12.30 13.34
N SER A 511 -13.19 -11.97 13.82
CA SER A 511 -13.79 -10.65 13.62
C SER A 511 -13.35 -9.59 14.62
N GLU A 512 -12.41 -9.90 15.53
CA GLU A 512 -11.84 -8.97 16.52
C GLU A 512 -10.33 -8.74 16.28
N ASP A 513 -9.72 -9.36 15.26
CA ASP A 513 -8.38 -9.00 14.76
C ASP A 513 -8.45 -8.08 13.54
N ASP A 514 -7.29 -7.56 13.13
CA ASP A 514 -7.19 -6.50 12.12
C ASP A 514 -6.82 -7.05 10.72
N ILE A 515 -6.28 -8.27 10.67
CA ILE A 515 -6.00 -9.07 9.47
C ILE A 515 -6.00 -10.56 9.82
N THR A 516 -6.90 -11.34 9.23
CA THR A 516 -6.79 -12.82 9.21
C THR A 516 -6.16 -13.34 7.91
N PHE A 517 -5.07 -14.10 8.02
CA PHE A 517 -4.29 -14.67 6.90
C PHE A 517 -4.24 -16.21 6.96
N ALA A 518 -4.58 -16.89 5.86
CA ALA A 518 -4.69 -18.36 5.81
C ALA A 518 -4.02 -18.99 4.57
N ASN A 519 -3.62 -20.26 4.66
CA ASN A 519 -3.25 -21.06 3.48
C ASN A 519 -4.51 -21.62 2.80
N PHE A 520 -4.83 -21.16 1.59
CA PHE A 520 -5.94 -21.70 0.81
C PHE A 520 -5.44 -22.84 -0.09
N GLU A 521 -5.58 -24.06 0.40
CA GLU A 521 -4.99 -25.26 -0.18
C GLU A 521 -6.00 -26.04 -1.03
N GLY A 522 -6.28 -25.51 -2.22
CA GLY A 522 -7.22 -26.08 -3.18
C GLY A 522 -7.46 -25.16 -4.37
N THR A 523 -8.53 -25.41 -5.13
CA THR A 523 -8.95 -24.56 -6.26
C THR A 523 -10.45 -24.30 -6.26
N LEU A 524 -10.84 -23.08 -6.62
CA LEU A 524 -12.23 -22.66 -6.87
C LEU A 524 -12.44 -22.57 -8.38
N THR A 525 -13.15 -23.52 -8.97
CA THR A 525 -13.26 -23.62 -10.43
C THR A 525 -14.49 -24.41 -10.87
N THR A 526 -14.96 -24.16 -12.10
CA THR A 526 -15.99 -24.98 -12.76
C THR A 526 -15.41 -26.09 -13.65
N LEU A 527 -14.07 -26.24 -13.71
CA LEU A 527 -13.40 -27.24 -14.56
C LEU A 527 -13.58 -28.67 -14.05
N ASP A 528 -13.73 -29.63 -14.97
CA ASP A 528 -13.87 -31.06 -14.65
C ASP A 528 -12.62 -31.91 -14.98
N THR A 529 -11.58 -31.31 -15.57
CA THR A 529 -10.34 -32.03 -15.90
C THR A 529 -9.35 -31.96 -14.73
N ARG A 530 -9.51 -32.91 -13.81
CA ARG A 530 -8.61 -33.15 -12.65
C ARG A 530 -7.20 -33.55 -13.10
N GLU A 531 -6.17 -33.02 -12.45
CA GLU A 531 -4.78 -33.45 -12.67
C GLU A 531 -4.49 -34.87 -12.15
N ASN A 532 -3.49 -35.52 -12.73
CA ASN A 532 -3.15 -36.93 -12.43
C ASN A 532 -2.25 -37.08 -11.18
N LYS A 533 -2.71 -36.55 -10.04
CA LYS A 533 -2.07 -36.64 -8.71
C LYS A 533 -2.95 -37.42 -7.70
N GLN A 534 -2.42 -37.73 -6.52
CA GLN A 534 -3.09 -38.59 -5.51
C GLN A 534 -4.41 -37.98 -5.03
N TYR A 535 -4.40 -36.72 -4.60
CA TYR A 535 -5.59 -35.93 -4.29
C TYR A 535 -5.57 -34.66 -5.14
N ALA A 536 -6.73 -34.21 -5.61
CA ALA A 536 -6.89 -32.94 -6.29
C ALA A 536 -8.28 -32.37 -5.93
N PHE A 537 -8.28 -31.22 -5.26
CA PHE A 537 -9.43 -30.63 -4.58
C PHE A 537 -10.09 -29.54 -5.41
N LYS A 538 -11.42 -29.60 -5.49
CA LYS A 538 -12.26 -28.58 -6.14
C LYS A 538 -13.33 -28.09 -5.15
N GLY A 539 -13.37 -26.78 -4.94
CA GLY A 539 -14.50 -26.06 -4.38
C GLY A 539 -15.34 -25.42 -5.50
N ASP A 540 -16.62 -25.14 -5.21
CA ASP A 540 -17.43 -24.30 -6.08
C ASP A 540 -16.97 -22.83 -5.98
N PRO A 541 -16.98 -22.04 -7.07
CA PRO A 541 -16.63 -20.61 -7.03
C PRO A 541 -17.31 -19.78 -5.92
N SER A 542 -18.52 -20.16 -5.49
CA SER A 542 -19.22 -19.52 -4.38
C SER A 542 -18.58 -19.72 -3.01
N TYR A 543 -17.59 -20.60 -2.85
CA TYR A 543 -16.94 -20.87 -1.56
C TYR A 543 -16.05 -19.71 -1.08
N THR A 544 -15.89 -18.66 -1.88
CA THR A 544 -15.42 -17.34 -1.40
C THR A 544 -16.34 -16.76 -0.33
N ASN A 545 -17.65 -17.02 -0.38
CA ASN A 545 -18.59 -16.64 0.70
C ASN A 545 -18.20 -17.27 2.05
N ILE A 546 -17.66 -18.49 2.05
CA ILE A 546 -17.26 -19.19 3.28
C ILE A 546 -16.10 -18.46 3.97
N LEU A 547 -15.17 -17.90 3.17
CA LEU A 547 -14.07 -17.05 3.65
C LEU A 547 -14.59 -15.69 4.15
N LEU A 548 -15.52 -15.06 3.44
CA LEU A 548 -16.13 -13.78 3.85
C LEU A 548 -16.95 -13.92 5.15
N ASP A 549 -17.82 -14.91 5.24
CA ASP A 549 -18.60 -15.20 6.44
C ASP A 549 -17.69 -15.55 7.62
N GLY A 550 -16.54 -16.18 7.36
CA GLY A 550 -15.51 -16.51 8.35
C GLY A 550 -14.61 -15.38 8.81
N SER A 551 -14.74 -14.15 8.27
CA SER A 551 -13.82 -13.03 8.50
C SER A 551 -12.37 -13.34 8.07
N ILE A 552 -12.17 -13.91 6.88
CA ILE A 552 -10.83 -14.13 6.29
C ILE A 552 -10.48 -12.99 5.34
N ASP A 553 -9.52 -12.13 5.73
CA ASP A 553 -9.05 -10.99 4.92
C ASP A 553 -8.17 -11.36 3.74
N SER A 554 -7.38 -12.42 3.89
CA SER A 554 -6.25 -12.70 3.00
C SER A 554 -5.91 -14.18 2.96
N VAL A 555 -5.49 -14.67 1.78
CA VAL A 555 -5.05 -16.05 1.61
C VAL A 555 -3.74 -16.17 0.85
N THR A 556 -2.99 -17.25 1.07
CA THR A 556 -1.93 -17.68 0.15
C THR A 556 -2.38 -18.83 -0.74
N LEU A 557 -2.01 -18.71 -2.03
CA LEU A 557 -2.14 -19.73 -3.07
C LEU A 557 -0.77 -20.32 -3.45
N ALA A 558 0.24 -20.15 -2.58
CA ALA A 558 1.61 -20.62 -2.82
C ALA A 558 1.80 -22.07 -2.34
N ASN A 559 0.95 -22.99 -2.81
CA ASN A 559 0.93 -24.39 -2.41
C ASN A 559 0.80 -25.37 -3.60
N ASN A 560 1.02 -26.65 -3.32
CA ASN A 560 0.97 -27.76 -4.29
C ASN A 560 -0.45 -28.08 -4.83
N HIS A 561 -1.51 -27.50 -4.26
CA HIS A 561 -2.91 -27.79 -4.58
C HIS A 561 -3.60 -26.68 -5.38
N SER A 562 -3.04 -25.46 -5.44
CA SER A 562 -3.59 -24.33 -6.22
C SER A 562 -3.56 -24.49 -7.76
N SER A 563 -3.40 -25.69 -8.32
CA SER A 563 -3.54 -25.98 -9.76
C SER A 563 -4.09 -27.39 -10.03
N ASP A 564 -4.91 -27.90 -9.12
CA ASP A 564 -5.44 -29.27 -9.11
C ASP A 564 -6.32 -29.65 -10.32
N TYR A 565 -6.85 -28.66 -11.03
CA TYR A 565 -7.61 -28.83 -12.28
C TYR A 565 -6.89 -28.13 -13.45
N GLY A 566 -5.54 -28.19 -13.42
CA GLY A 566 -4.64 -27.56 -14.37
C GLY A 566 -4.44 -26.06 -14.12
N ALA A 567 -3.49 -25.43 -14.81
CA ALA A 567 -3.11 -24.02 -14.55
C ALA A 567 -4.26 -23.00 -14.69
N GLN A 568 -5.34 -23.31 -15.42
CA GLN A 568 -6.53 -22.46 -15.47
C GLN A 568 -7.27 -22.40 -14.13
N SER A 569 -7.25 -23.48 -13.33
CA SER A 569 -7.90 -23.50 -12.01
C SER A 569 -7.23 -22.57 -10.99
N LEU A 570 -5.94 -22.25 -11.16
CA LEU A 570 -5.28 -21.16 -10.44
C LEU A 570 -5.90 -19.82 -10.81
N THR A 571 -5.94 -19.50 -12.10
CA THR A 571 -6.50 -18.25 -12.65
C THR A 571 -7.96 -18.06 -12.25
N ASP A 572 -8.76 -19.13 -12.28
CA ASP A 572 -10.16 -19.12 -11.83
C ASP A 572 -10.23 -18.74 -10.33
N THR A 573 -9.44 -19.40 -9.49
CA THR A 573 -9.39 -19.14 -8.03
C THR A 573 -8.97 -17.69 -7.73
N GLN A 574 -7.95 -17.20 -8.43
CA GLN A 574 -7.47 -15.81 -8.34
C GLN A 574 -8.56 -14.81 -8.71
N GLN A 575 -9.29 -15.04 -9.82
CA GLN A 575 -10.38 -14.17 -10.25
C GLN A 575 -11.52 -14.16 -9.23
N TYR A 576 -11.94 -15.31 -8.70
CA TYR A 576 -13.05 -15.35 -7.74
C TYR A 576 -12.71 -14.69 -6.40
N LEU A 577 -11.47 -14.80 -5.93
CA LEU A 577 -11.01 -14.08 -4.73
C LEU A 577 -11.00 -12.56 -4.97
N GLU A 578 -10.53 -12.10 -6.14
CA GLU A 578 -10.58 -10.68 -6.53
C GLU A 578 -12.01 -10.14 -6.66
N GLU A 579 -12.92 -10.91 -7.27
CA GLU A 579 -14.35 -10.58 -7.37
C GLU A 579 -15.06 -10.55 -6.00
N ALA A 580 -14.59 -11.34 -5.02
CA ALA A 580 -15.07 -11.34 -3.65
C ALA A 580 -14.45 -10.23 -2.76
N GLY A 581 -13.37 -9.59 -3.22
CA GLY A 581 -12.60 -8.62 -2.42
C GLY A 581 -11.68 -9.24 -1.37
N ILE A 582 -11.32 -10.52 -1.52
CA ILE A 582 -10.36 -11.22 -0.65
C ILE A 582 -8.96 -11.06 -1.25
N ASP A 583 -8.02 -10.54 -0.46
CA ASP A 583 -6.64 -10.40 -0.90
C ASP A 583 -5.98 -11.79 -1.06
N TYR A 584 -5.14 -11.96 -2.08
CA TYR A 584 -4.38 -13.20 -2.26
C TYR A 584 -2.96 -12.97 -2.72
N CYS A 585 -2.02 -13.72 -2.14
CA CYS A 585 -0.62 -13.79 -2.54
C CYS A 585 -0.28 -15.14 -3.20
N THR A 586 0.70 -15.11 -4.10
CA THR A 586 1.34 -16.28 -4.73
C THR A 586 2.85 -16.16 -4.53
N GLY A 587 3.64 -17.10 -5.07
CA GLY A 587 5.10 -16.99 -5.06
C GLY A 587 5.64 -15.70 -5.69
N ASP A 588 4.90 -15.11 -6.64
CA ASP A 588 5.26 -13.92 -7.42
C ASP A 588 4.40 -12.68 -7.11
N LYS A 589 3.17 -12.86 -6.57
CA LYS A 589 2.30 -11.75 -6.15
C LYS A 589 2.35 -11.56 -4.64
N ILE A 590 2.87 -10.40 -4.22
CA ILE A 590 2.84 -9.91 -2.83
C ILE A 590 1.57 -9.07 -2.62
N ILE A 591 1.01 -9.08 -1.41
CA ILE A 591 -0.01 -8.14 -0.97
C ILE A 591 0.61 -7.17 0.04
N VAL A 592 0.28 -5.88 -0.04
CA VAL A 592 0.55 -4.90 1.02
C VAL A 592 -0.79 -4.28 1.44
N LYS A 593 -1.39 -4.85 2.49
CA LYS A 593 -2.70 -4.43 3.04
C LYS A 593 -2.48 -3.34 4.08
N GLU A 594 -3.41 -2.39 4.23
CA GLU A 594 -3.34 -1.36 5.27
C GLU A 594 -4.43 -1.59 6.33
N ALA A 595 -4.01 -1.78 7.58
CA ALA A 595 -4.88 -2.02 8.73
C ALA A 595 -4.52 -1.01 9.84
N TYR A 596 -5.48 -0.19 10.27
CA TYR A 596 -5.28 0.94 11.20
C TYR A 596 -4.10 1.87 10.83
N GLY A 597 -3.82 2.00 9.53
CA GLY A 597 -2.70 2.75 8.97
C GLY A 597 -1.34 2.04 9.03
N VAL A 598 -1.24 0.85 9.64
CA VAL A 598 -0.08 -0.03 9.47
C VAL A 598 -0.18 -0.73 8.12
N LYS A 599 0.86 -0.62 7.30
CA LYS A 599 1.00 -1.43 6.09
C LYS A 599 1.64 -2.77 6.43
N VAL A 600 0.97 -3.85 6.04
CA VAL A 600 1.38 -5.23 6.30
C VAL A 600 1.63 -5.94 4.97
N GLY A 601 2.87 -6.38 4.76
CA GLY A 601 3.26 -7.18 3.61
C GLY A 601 2.95 -8.66 3.87
N LEU A 602 2.09 -9.25 3.06
CA LEU A 602 1.73 -10.67 3.11
C LEU A 602 2.35 -11.41 1.91
N ILE A 603 3.19 -12.40 2.20
CA ILE A 603 3.99 -13.15 1.23
C ILE A 603 3.67 -14.64 1.35
N GLY A 604 3.63 -15.36 0.23
CA GLY A 604 3.43 -16.81 0.18
C GLY A 604 4.51 -17.50 -0.65
N ILE A 605 5.14 -18.56 -0.14
CA ILE A 605 6.26 -19.24 -0.83
C ILE A 605 6.06 -20.76 -0.84
N TYR A 606 5.96 -21.32 -2.05
CA TYR A 606 5.91 -22.76 -2.29
C TYR A 606 7.32 -23.36 -2.33
N VAL A 607 7.63 -24.32 -1.45
CA VAL A 607 9.01 -24.81 -1.28
C VAL A 607 9.24 -26.22 -1.84
N LEU A 608 8.23 -27.09 -1.85
CA LEU A 608 8.42 -28.55 -1.98
C LEU A 608 9.21 -29.01 -3.23
N ASP A 609 9.04 -28.32 -4.36
CA ASP A 609 9.68 -28.68 -5.63
C ASP A 609 11.18 -28.33 -5.69
N GLU A 610 11.62 -27.29 -4.96
CA GLU A 610 12.95 -26.66 -5.12
C GLU A 610 13.77 -26.58 -3.83
N GLY A 611 13.14 -26.71 -2.65
CA GLY A 611 13.78 -26.63 -1.34
C GLY A 611 14.55 -25.31 -1.16
N MET A 612 15.83 -25.42 -0.79
CA MET A 612 16.75 -24.28 -0.68
C MET A 612 16.93 -23.48 -1.98
N GLY A 613 16.50 -24.00 -3.16
CA GLY A 613 16.42 -23.21 -4.38
C GLY A 613 15.52 -21.97 -4.26
N LYS A 614 14.62 -21.93 -3.27
CA LYS A 614 13.77 -20.77 -2.98
C LYS A 614 14.43 -19.64 -2.21
N GLU A 615 15.69 -19.77 -1.77
CA GLU A 615 16.35 -18.75 -0.95
C GLU A 615 16.38 -17.36 -1.63
N GLU A 616 16.65 -17.29 -2.93
CA GLU A 616 16.64 -16.02 -3.69
C GLU A 616 15.23 -15.39 -3.73
N GLN A 617 14.19 -16.20 -3.94
CA GLN A 617 12.79 -15.77 -3.93
C GLN A 617 12.34 -15.23 -2.55
N VAL A 618 12.83 -15.80 -1.44
CA VAL A 618 12.60 -15.25 -0.08
C VAL A 618 13.19 -13.85 0.04
N ARG A 619 14.43 -13.68 -0.42
CA ARG A 619 15.16 -12.40 -0.32
C ARG A 619 14.51 -11.31 -1.19
N GLU A 620 14.14 -11.63 -2.43
CA GLU A 620 13.50 -10.69 -3.36
C GLU A 620 12.09 -10.29 -2.92
N THR A 621 11.26 -11.23 -2.46
CA THR A 621 9.87 -10.92 -2.07
C THR A 621 9.80 -10.04 -0.82
N ILE A 622 10.62 -10.31 0.19
CA ILE A 622 10.69 -9.48 1.41
C ILE A 622 11.24 -8.08 1.10
N ALA A 623 12.22 -7.96 0.20
CA ALA A 623 12.71 -6.66 -0.26
C ALA A 623 11.63 -5.86 -1.00
N SER A 624 10.87 -6.52 -1.90
CA SER A 624 9.78 -5.90 -2.66
C SER A 624 8.61 -5.45 -1.77
N ALA A 625 8.25 -6.22 -0.74
CA ALA A 625 7.25 -5.80 0.25
C ALA A 625 7.66 -4.51 0.97
N LYS A 626 8.95 -4.37 1.31
CA LYS A 626 9.51 -3.18 1.96
C LYS A 626 9.63 -1.99 1.02
N GLU A 627 9.97 -2.20 -0.25
CA GLU A 627 9.94 -1.15 -1.28
C GLU A 627 8.52 -0.60 -1.50
N GLN A 628 7.50 -1.45 -1.38
CA GLN A 628 6.09 -1.07 -1.38
C GLN A 628 5.62 -0.40 -0.06
N GLY A 629 6.50 -0.27 0.94
CA GLY A 629 6.23 0.42 2.19
C GLY A 629 5.56 -0.43 3.28
N ALA A 630 5.69 -1.76 3.24
CA ALA A 630 5.29 -2.62 4.36
C ALA A 630 6.11 -2.31 5.62
N GLN A 631 5.42 -2.10 6.74
CA GLN A 631 6.00 -1.83 8.06
C GLN A 631 6.07 -3.09 8.94
N VAL A 632 5.18 -4.05 8.70
CA VAL A 632 5.20 -5.42 9.23
C VAL A 632 5.25 -6.36 8.02
N VAL A 633 6.06 -7.42 8.05
CA VAL A 633 6.11 -8.43 6.97
C VAL A 633 5.84 -9.83 7.51
N VAL A 634 4.82 -10.50 6.97
CA VAL A 634 4.42 -11.87 7.31
C VAL A 634 4.69 -12.79 6.11
N VAL A 635 5.38 -13.90 6.33
CA VAL A 635 5.73 -14.87 5.28
C VAL A 635 5.12 -16.24 5.59
N ALA A 636 4.17 -16.67 4.76
CA ALA A 636 3.64 -18.02 4.77
C ALA A 636 4.48 -18.93 3.85
N PHE A 637 4.92 -20.07 4.34
CA PHE A 637 5.64 -21.09 3.57
C PHE A 637 4.88 -22.40 3.52
N HIS A 638 4.82 -23.03 2.34
CA HIS A 638 4.26 -24.36 2.16
C HIS A 638 5.41 -25.34 1.87
N TRP A 639 5.79 -26.12 2.91
CA TRP A 639 7.15 -26.69 3.02
C TRP A 639 7.26 -27.97 3.88
N GLY A 640 8.45 -28.56 3.93
CA GLY A 640 8.75 -29.69 4.81
C GLY A 640 8.18 -31.01 4.32
N THR A 641 7.84 -31.91 5.26
CA THR A 641 7.33 -33.26 4.99
C THR A 641 6.00 -33.51 5.69
N GLU A 642 5.00 -34.00 4.95
CA GLU A 642 3.72 -34.49 5.48
C GLU A 642 3.90 -35.27 6.79
N LYS A 643 3.16 -34.87 7.84
CA LYS A 643 3.03 -35.55 9.13
C LYS A 643 4.34 -35.64 9.93
N SER A 644 5.38 -34.90 9.55
CA SER A 644 6.56 -34.71 10.40
C SER A 644 6.22 -33.80 11.58
N GLU A 645 6.36 -34.30 12.81
CA GLU A 645 6.14 -33.52 14.04
C GLU A 645 7.27 -32.52 14.37
N SER A 646 8.30 -32.44 13.53
CA SER A 646 9.43 -31.52 13.68
C SER A 646 9.89 -31.00 12.31
N PRO A 647 10.34 -29.73 12.24
CA PRO A 647 10.79 -29.14 10.99
C PRO A 647 12.12 -29.72 10.53
N ASP A 648 12.36 -29.71 9.22
CA ASP A 648 13.65 -30.09 8.63
C ASP A 648 14.63 -28.91 8.44
N GLU A 649 15.87 -29.22 8.05
CA GLU A 649 16.94 -28.23 7.84
C GLU A 649 16.60 -27.17 6.78
N THR A 650 15.74 -27.48 5.79
CA THR A 650 15.30 -26.52 4.76
C THR A 650 14.26 -25.57 5.32
N GLN A 651 13.28 -26.09 6.09
CA GLN A 651 12.31 -25.24 6.79
C GLN A 651 13.03 -24.25 7.72
N ILE A 652 13.97 -24.73 8.53
CA ILE A 652 14.74 -23.88 9.46
C ILE A 652 15.55 -22.83 8.71
N SER A 653 16.32 -23.23 7.69
CA SER A 653 17.20 -22.32 6.94
C SER A 653 16.45 -21.23 6.18
N LEU A 654 15.29 -21.54 5.58
CA LEU A 654 14.46 -20.56 4.89
C LEU A 654 13.71 -19.64 5.86
N ALA A 655 13.27 -20.14 7.02
CA ALA A 655 12.66 -19.32 8.05
C ALA A 655 13.66 -18.30 8.64
N HIS A 656 14.87 -18.76 8.99
CA HIS A 656 15.94 -17.87 9.47
C HIS A 656 16.33 -16.86 8.40
N THR A 657 16.41 -17.27 7.13
CA THR A 657 16.64 -16.35 5.99
C THR A 657 15.56 -15.28 5.87
N ALA A 658 14.28 -15.63 6.10
CA ALA A 658 13.19 -14.66 6.05
C ALA A 658 13.32 -13.62 7.17
N ILE A 659 13.59 -14.04 8.41
CA ILE A 659 13.83 -13.12 9.53
C ILE A 659 15.13 -12.30 9.35
N ASP A 660 16.19 -12.88 8.78
CA ASP A 660 17.44 -12.15 8.47
C ASP A 660 17.25 -11.08 7.37
N CYS A 661 16.29 -11.28 6.46
CA CYS A 661 15.80 -10.25 5.54
C CYS A 661 14.77 -9.31 6.18
N GLY A 662 14.38 -9.57 7.43
CA GLY A 662 13.45 -8.82 8.25
C GLY A 662 11.99 -9.03 7.88
N ALA A 663 11.56 -10.26 7.70
CA ALA A 663 10.19 -10.63 8.08
C ALA A 663 10.01 -10.49 9.61
N ASP A 664 8.79 -10.18 10.04
CA ASP A 664 8.42 -10.03 11.45
C ASP A 664 7.74 -11.27 12.03
N LEU A 665 7.11 -12.07 11.16
CA LEU A 665 6.48 -13.34 11.47
C LEU A 665 6.63 -14.30 10.29
N VAL A 666 6.95 -15.56 10.58
CA VAL A 666 6.98 -16.66 9.63
C VAL A 666 5.99 -17.73 10.06
N VAL A 667 5.14 -18.19 9.14
CA VAL A 667 4.14 -19.24 9.39
C VAL A 667 4.25 -20.36 8.35
N GLY A 668 4.01 -21.59 8.78
CA GLY A 668 4.24 -22.79 7.98
C GLY A 668 2.98 -23.62 7.72
N HIS A 669 3.01 -24.28 6.56
CA HIS A 669 1.94 -25.07 5.95
C HIS A 669 2.51 -26.31 5.27
N HIS A 670 1.66 -27.31 4.95
CA HIS A 670 1.96 -28.63 4.36
C HIS A 670 2.19 -29.82 5.32
N PRO A 671 2.85 -29.73 6.50
CA PRO A 671 2.99 -30.89 7.37
C PRO A 671 1.65 -31.47 7.87
N HIS A 672 0.53 -30.72 7.77
CA HIS A 672 -0.82 -31.13 8.18
C HIS A 672 -0.94 -31.54 9.67
N VAL A 673 0.10 -31.28 10.45
CA VAL A 673 0.22 -31.45 11.90
C VAL A 673 0.98 -30.25 12.46
N LEU A 674 0.71 -29.85 13.70
CA LEU A 674 1.42 -28.74 14.34
C LEU A 674 2.93 -29.03 14.41
N GLN A 675 3.79 -28.04 14.17
CA GLN A 675 5.22 -28.15 14.47
C GLN A 675 5.58 -27.14 15.57
N GLY A 676 6.84 -27.15 16.01
CA GLY A 676 7.31 -26.23 17.04
C GLY A 676 7.23 -24.76 16.61
N ILE A 677 7.14 -23.87 17.59
CA ILE A 677 7.32 -22.44 17.44
C ILE A 677 8.73 -22.07 17.93
N GLU A 678 9.46 -21.30 17.15
CA GLU A 678 10.75 -20.69 17.51
C GLU A 678 10.60 -19.17 17.69
N LEU A 679 11.42 -18.60 18.58
CA LEU A 679 11.66 -17.16 18.69
C LEU A 679 13.10 -16.88 18.23
N TYR A 680 13.26 -16.50 16.96
CA TYR A 680 14.56 -16.26 16.33
C TYR A 680 14.78 -14.75 16.16
N GLN A 681 15.87 -14.23 16.73
CA GLN A 681 16.20 -12.79 16.75
C GLN A 681 15.06 -11.87 17.25
N GLY A 682 14.19 -12.37 18.14
CA GLY A 682 13.04 -11.62 18.66
C GLY A 682 11.82 -11.61 17.74
N LYS A 683 11.78 -12.47 16.71
CA LYS A 683 10.63 -12.67 15.81
C LYS A 683 10.17 -14.12 15.83
N TYR A 684 8.88 -14.36 15.66
CA TYR A 684 8.30 -15.69 15.78
C TYR A 684 8.28 -16.46 14.45
N ILE A 685 8.54 -17.77 14.57
CA ILE A 685 8.46 -18.74 13.47
C ILE A 685 7.57 -19.89 13.93
N ALA A 686 6.36 -20.01 13.38
CA ALA A 686 5.47 -21.14 13.62
C ALA A 686 5.62 -22.17 12.48
N TYR A 687 6.45 -23.20 12.65
CA TYR A 687 6.90 -24.06 11.54
C TYR A 687 5.79 -24.86 10.84
N SER A 688 4.66 -25.11 11.51
CA SER A 688 3.43 -25.59 10.89
C SER A 688 2.23 -25.30 11.78
N LEU A 689 1.18 -24.71 11.20
CA LEU A 689 -0.10 -24.46 11.84
C LEU A 689 -1.10 -25.64 11.71
N ALA A 690 -0.67 -26.76 11.10
CA ALA A 690 -1.51 -27.92 10.77
C ALA A 690 -2.66 -27.61 9.78
N ASN A 691 -3.57 -28.57 9.61
CA ASN A 691 -4.86 -28.36 8.96
C ASN A 691 -5.71 -27.35 9.74
N PHE A 692 -6.58 -26.59 9.07
CA PHE A 692 -7.62 -25.80 9.73
C PHE A 692 -9.00 -26.17 9.16
N CYS A 693 -9.58 -25.39 8.25
CA CYS A 693 -10.85 -25.73 7.60
C CYS A 693 -10.63 -26.73 6.44
N PHE A 694 -10.47 -28.02 6.76
CA PHE A 694 -9.82 -28.98 5.86
C PHE A 694 -10.77 -30.02 5.23
N GLY A 695 -11.26 -29.73 4.02
CA GLY A 695 -12.03 -30.65 3.18
C GLY A 695 -11.28 -31.90 2.72
N GLY A 696 -9.93 -31.87 2.74
CA GLY A 696 -9.06 -32.92 2.18
C GLY A 696 -9.11 -34.29 2.87
N ASN A 697 -9.74 -34.42 4.05
CA ASN A 697 -9.96 -35.71 4.72
C ASN A 697 -11.14 -35.63 5.71
N ASN A 698 -12.05 -36.62 5.70
CA ASN A 698 -13.16 -36.72 6.66
C ASN A 698 -12.79 -37.40 8.00
N ALA A 699 -11.57 -37.95 8.11
CA ALA A 699 -10.98 -38.42 9.36
C ALA A 699 -9.43 -38.21 9.37
N PRO A 700 -8.94 -36.98 9.59
CA PRO A 700 -7.55 -36.70 9.92
C PRO A 700 -7.03 -37.57 11.08
N SER A 701 -5.74 -37.91 11.02
CA SER A 701 -5.07 -38.72 12.06
C SER A 701 -4.51 -37.89 13.22
N ASP A 702 -4.29 -36.59 12.97
CA ASP A 702 -4.18 -35.54 13.98
C ASP A 702 -5.32 -34.55 13.67
N MET A 703 -6.11 -34.18 14.68
CA MET A 703 -7.21 -33.22 14.57
C MET A 703 -6.81 -31.84 15.14
N ASP A 704 -5.61 -31.75 15.71
CA ASP A 704 -5.17 -30.60 16.48
C ASP A 704 -4.61 -29.50 15.57
N THR A 705 -5.04 -28.27 15.85
CA THR A 705 -4.65 -27.07 15.14
C THR A 705 -4.63 -25.88 16.11
N MET A 706 -4.32 -24.69 15.64
CA MET A 706 -4.40 -23.46 16.43
C MET A 706 -4.70 -22.24 15.55
N ILE A 707 -5.31 -21.22 16.16
CA ILE A 707 -5.18 -19.85 15.66
C ILE A 707 -3.89 -19.30 16.31
N PHE A 708 -2.93 -18.89 15.48
CA PHE A 708 -1.76 -18.15 15.96
C PHE A 708 -2.06 -16.67 15.82
N GLN A 709 -2.36 -15.98 16.92
CA GLN A 709 -2.54 -14.53 16.95
C GLN A 709 -1.27 -13.84 17.46
N GLN A 710 -0.88 -12.75 16.81
CA GLN A 710 0.20 -11.89 17.28
C GLN A 710 -0.18 -10.41 17.15
N THR A 711 -0.08 -9.67 18.26
CA THR A 711 -0.27 -8.21 18.32
C THR A 711 1.09 -7.52 18.20
N PHE A 712 1.31 -6.85 17.07
CA PHE A 712 2.52 -6.09 16.77
C PHE A 712 2.37 -4.65 17.25
N THR A 713 3.35 -4.16 18.00
CA THR A 713 3.49 -2.73 18.31
C THR A 713 4.38 -2.07 17.25
N VAL A 714 3.92 -1.00 16.59
CA VAL A 714 4.60 -0.39 15.44
C VAL A 714 4.74 1.12 15.66
N THR A 715 5.97 1.64 15.59
CA THR A 715 6.28 3.07 15.73
C THR A 715 6.92 3.62 14.46
N ALA A 716 7.31 4.90 14.47
CA ALA A 716 8.15 5.50 13.42
C ALA A 716 9.55 4.85 13.30
N GLU A 717 9.99 4.04 14.29
CA GLU A 717 11.23 3.25 14.24
C GLU A 717 10.98 1.81 13.75
N GLY A 718 9.74 1.46 13.35
CA GLY A 718 9.33 0.13 12.90
C GLY A 718 8.70 -0.72 14.00
N VAL A 719 8.65 -2.04 13.79
CA VAL A 719 8.07 -3.00 14.75
C VAL A 719 8.91 -3.10 16.03
N GLN A 720 8.26 -2.87 17.17
CA GLN A 720 8.89 -2.85 18.49
C GLN A 720 8.71 -4.17 19.23
N GLY A 721 9.82 -4.68 19.75
CA GLY A 721 9.87 -5.92 20.52
C GLY A 721 9.41 -7.15 19.71
N GLU A 722 8.91 -8.13 20.46
CA GLU A 722 8.53 -9.47 19.96
C GLU A 722 7.02 -9.56 19.65
N GLY A 723 6.23 -8.56 20.07
CA GLY A 723 4.77 -8.58 20.08
C GLY A 723 4.18 -9.41 21.23
N GLU A 724 2.87 -9.31 21.43
CA GLU A 724 2.12 -10.22 22.31
C GLU A 724 1.58 -11.38 21.47
N VAL A 725 1.79 -12.63 21.88
CA VAL A 725 1.33 -13.83 21.15
C VAL A 725 0.22 -14.52 21.93
N ASN A 726 -0.91 -14.72 21.27
CA ASN A 726 -2.09 -15.41 21.78
C ASN A 726 -2.27 -16.72 21.00
N LEU A 727 -2.00 -17.86 21.66
CA LEU A 727 -2.16 -19.19 21.04
C LEU A 727 -3.50 -19.80 21.45
N ILE A 728 -4.45 -19.85 20.51
CA ILE A 728 -5.76 -20.42 20.75
C ILE A 728 -5.77 -21.86 20.22
N PRO A 729 -5.71 -22.89 21.10
CA PRO A 729 -5.75 -24.28 20.67
C PRO A 729 -7.11 -24.62 20.06
N CYS A 730 -7.12 -25.29 18.92
CA CYS A 730 -8.32 -25.60 18.16
C CYS A 730 -8.34 -27.07 17.72
N SER A 731 -9.53 -27.59 17.44
CA SER A 731 -9.73 -28.77 16.60
C SER A 731 -10.17 -28.34 15.20
N VAL A 732 -9.81 -29.10 14.17
CA VAL A 732 -10.35 -28.92 12.80
C VAL A 732 -11.87 -29.15 12.69
N SER A 733 -12.48 -29.71 13.73
CA SER A 733 -13.89 -30.10 13.76
C SER A 733 -14.55 -29.78 15.10
N SER A 734 -15.86 -29.55 15.08
CA SER A 734 -16.67 -29.39 16.29
C SER A 734 -17.05 -30.72 16.97
N GLN A 735 -16.60 -31.86 16.44
CA GLN A 735 -17.01 -33.19 16.86
C GLN A 735 -15.84 -34.16 17.05
N ALA A 736 -15.99 -35.08 18.01
CA ALA A 736 -14.95 -36.04 18.34
C ALA A 736 -14.92 -37.23 17.36
N GLY A 737 -13.75 -37.53 16.82
CA GLY A 737 -13.46 -38.78 16.08
C GLY A 737 -13.83 -38.79 14.59
N TRP A 738 -14.34 -37.69 14.05
CA TRP A 738 -14.54 -37.47 12.61
C TRP A 738 -14.47 -35.97 12.31
N ASN A 739 -14.27 -35.60 11.04
CA ASN A 739 -14.16 -34.20 10.63
C ASN A 739 -15.46 -33.68 10.03
N ASP A 740 -16.15 -32.80 10.75
CA ASP A 740 -17.32 -32.05 10.30
C ASP A 740 -16.99 -30.72 9.60
N TYR A 741 -15.71 -30.47 9.31
CA TYR A 741 -15.19 -29.32 8.57
C TYR A 741 -15.36 -27.96 9.25
N ARG A 742 -15.70 -27.93 10.54
CA ARG A 742 -15.93 -26.69 11.30
C ARG A 742 -14.87 -26.51 12.41
N PRO A 743 -13.76 -25.78 12.14
CA PRO A 743 -12.75 -25.48 13.15
C PRO A 743 -13.37 -24.88 14.41
N THR A 744 -12.93 -25.36 15.57
CA THR A 744 -13.57 -25.10 16.85
C THR A 744 -12.52 -24.93 17.95
N PRO A 745 -12.55 -23.84 18.73
CA PRO A 745 -11.66 -23.67 19.88
C PRO A 745 -11.81 -24.81 20.89
N ALA A 746 -10.68 -25.38 21.32
CA ALA A 746 -10.64 -26.39 22.35
C ALA A 746 -10.88 -25.75 23.73
N SER A 747 -11.30 -26.56 24.72
CA SER A 747 -11.49 -26.07 26.09
C SER A 747 -11.25 -27.16 27.13
N GLY A 748 -10.84 -26.75 28.34
CA GLY A 748 -10.49 -27.66 29.43
C GLY A 748 -9.35 -28.61 29.06
N GLU A 749 -9.48 -29.88 29.46
CA GLU A 749 -8.45 -30.92 29.27
C GLU A 749 -7.98 -31.07 27.81
N GLU A 750 -8.81 -30.74 26.82
CA GLU A 750 -8.44 -30.80 25.40
C GLU A 750 -7.59 -29.59 24.96
N ALA A 751 -7.87 -28.40 25.49
CA ALA A 751 -7.02 -27.23 25.28
C ALA A 751 -5.65 -27.43 25.95
N ASP A 752 -5.66 -27.93 27.20
CA ASP A 752 -4.43 -28.29 27.93
C ASP A 752 -3.60 -29.30 27.12
N ARG A 753 -4.22 -30.35 26.57
CA ARG A 753 -3.56 -31.39 25.76
C ARG A 753 -2.95 -30.84 24.46
N ILE A 754 -3.62 -29.92 23.77
CA ILE A 754 -3.11 -29.30 22.54
C ILE A 754 -1.95 -28.35 22.87
N MET A 755 -2.05 -27.58 23.97
CA MET A 755 -0.94 -26.74 24.43
C MET A 755 0.26 -27.55 24.92
N GLU A 756 0.06 -28.69 25.58
CA GLU A 756 1.15 -29.64 25.89
C GLU A 756 1.83 -30.15 24.60
N LYS A 757 1.07 -30.45 23.54
CA LYS A 757 1.62 -30.81 22.22
C LYS A 757 2.43 -29.68 21.60
N ILE A 758 1.91 -28.45 21.59
CA ILE A 758 2.60 -27.25 21.06
C ILE A 758 3.91 -27.03 21.83
N ASN A 759 3.87 -27.03 23.16
CA ASN A 759 5.03 -26.84 24.02
C ASN A 759 6.06 -27.98 23.86
N ALA A 760 5.63 -29.24 23.77
CA ALA A 760 6.53 -30.36 23.54
C ALA A 760 7.26 -30.27 22.17
N ARG A 761 6.55 -29.85 21.11
CA ARG A 761 7.15 -29.65 19.77
C ARG A 761 8.02 -28.37 19.72
N SER A 762 7.74 -27.36 20.56
CA SER A 762 8.48 -26.08 20.63
C SER A 762 9.67 -26.08 21.60
N ALA A 763 9.74 -27.02 22.54
CA ALA A 763 10.80 -27.09 23.57
C ALA A 763 12.22 -27.23 22.98
N GLN A 764 12.37 -27.74 21.75
CA GLN A 764 13.65 -27.79 21.05
C GLN A 764 14.22 -26.39 20.73
N PHE A 765 13.36 -25.38 20.63
CA PHE A 765 13.68 -23.96 20.44
C PHE A 765 13.65 -23.17 21.75
N GLY A 766 13.58 -23.86 22.90
CA GLY A 766 13.53 -23.25 24.24
C GLY A 766 12.21 -22.55 24.60
N GLN A 767 11.18 -22.64 23.75
CA GLN A 767 9.90 -21.94 23.95
C GLN A 767 8.92 -22.77 24.80
N ASN A 768 8.08 -22.08 25.58
CA ASN A 768 6.97 -22.65 26.32
C ASN A 768 5.89 -21.59 26.58
N PHE A 769 4.70 -21.79 26.02
CA PHE A 769 3.57 -20.86 26.03
C PHE A 769 2.49 -21.27 27.04
N GLU A 770 1.72 -20.29 27.51
CA GLU A 770 0.42 -20.53 28.17
C GLU A 770 -0.72 -20.44 27.14
N ALA A 771 -1.90 -20.97 27.47
CA ALA A 771 -3.05 -20.93 26.56
C ALA A 771 -3.61 -19.51 26.42
N GLY A 772 -4.10 -19.17 25.22
CA GLY A 772 -4.89 -17.96 24.98
C GLY A 772 -6.24 -17.97 25.71
N ASN A 773 -6.89 -16.80 25.76
CA ASN A 773 -8.25 -16.61 26.32
C ASN A 773 -9.30 -16.44 25.22
#